data_AF-A0A0H4BXP5-F1
#
_entry.id   AF-A0A0H4BXP5-F1
#
_cell.length_a   1.000
_cell.length_b   1.000
_cell.length_c   1.000
_cell.angle_alpha   90.00
_cell.angle_beta   90.00
_cell.angle_gamma   90.00
#
_symmetry.space_group_name_H-M   'P 1'
#
loop_
_entity.id
_entity.type
_entity.pdbx_description
1 polymer ?
#
loop_
_entity_poly.entity_id
_entity_poly.type
_entity_poly.pdbx_seq_one_letter_code
_entity_poly.pdbx_strand_id
1 'polypeptide(L)'
;MTWSTRRRSRRRLARDVLLLATALVCAGCAGWMLVRGDEDAANQIATVGSLFVGFVSLLLALADFFRHEPAAPDPAALADDLAVVVEEQWRDEATARGLRDPRVLPLAWAATDRDVAHLPRTAHARVLRVRLGGRLDGRFEDVIARLADGYRHLPGRRLVAIGEPGSGKSVLAILLTLGLLAGRESGAPVPVLLPASSWDPVREPLDDWIVRTLALPYYSSRPEIPRTLLAHGLLLPVLDGLDEIPESARRSAIRGINAAIGAERPVVVTCRAAEYEDLIRGGAPALREAPVIEVSPVSPDDVISYLRDVDWPPGTDWSPVCARLRSAGGGPVADALSTPLMVTSARLVYQRLRRDPAELLDGSRFDCRFAVEQHLTDRLIDAAYAPGPGLTGGAGRDGPWTAAQARTWLTFLARYLHDHRERDLAWWRMSERLLSPWFPPAIGVLAGLVLGIGALAWIVLTGALGAEARGDFPVIGGFIGGGFALLSVIVWYGVPGNTPGRLSFTVQGSLGRLRRGFRAGVTLTAFAAAPVLLVLAGATALSTPDGPGSVDAVEDYCVMGGVAGCLAVVTGLALAAHDWLNAPPHHAAQVSPGGSIAQDRRSALAGAALAGCVVAATGLLGWYAGVLSGAWLARALNDWVGWPGTPDLALLAGSRWQTVVEPFGGNVFVLTGVTVALPGAVSGLLLLLTRAWPRYVLTRLFLAARGRLPLRLTGFLADARRRGLLRQSGGVYQFRHVRLQETLAGHPMYPTDEPSPATSRTVRRRLVLTAGAATAVTAAVGNGARDGSSQVFPASAPLDTVAFHPAGETRLAIGAEDGTVWVWDYARDPRPRGGRPLRRGEGHEPVYGLAFHPWHPILAVGHSSAVEIWHTRHRRTVRPRGRDGPGTFSSAIVAFSPGGELFAAGKDSELAVWDTAAADGCPTSPLAREIGQFSGLVFDPATHEPVTLDSTGRVRRHSVTGKVTRLFATAHPRQVDEGFTGLTVDATGDTYAFIREVREYPREMWGFPAGSRHPELWTRDRRTGAWAPARWPWPVSADTVALSPNGRLLALARTDDHETHVWARTPAGALVHLDTLTGHTGPVQGMAFSPAGDLLATAGLDETVRLWRTEPWLRRLS
;
A
#
# COMPACT_ATOMS: atom_id res chain seq x y z
N MET A 1 -28.45 -32.68 32.54
CA MET A 1 -27.42 -32.82 31.47
C MET A 1 -27.65 -31.74 30.42
N THR A 2 -26.78 -30.73 30.39
CA THR A 2 -26.98 -29.45 29.69
C THR A 2 -26.76 -29.52 28.18
N TRP A 3 -27.38 -28.61 27.44
CA TRP A 3 -27.28 -28.42 25.97
C TRP A 3 -25.84 -28.50 25.40
N SER A 4 -24.83 -28.20 26.22
CA SER A 4 -23.40 -28.32 25.89
C SER A 4 -22.90 -29.75 25.66
N THR A 5 -23.45 -30.77 26.35
CA THR A 5 -23.02 -32.16 26.21
C THR A 5 -23.50 -32.78 24.89
N ARG A 6 -24.73 -32.48 24.46
CA ARG A 6 -25.29 -32.91 23.16
C ARG A 6 -24.55 -32.30 21.96
N ARG A 7 -24.04 -31.07 22.08
CA ARG A 7 -23.26 -30.42 21.00
C ARG A 7 -21.83 -30.99 20.91
N ARG A 8 -21.24 -31.39 22.04
CA ARG A 8 -19.96 -32.10 22.10
C ARG A 8 -20.06 -33.51 21.52
N SER A 9 -21.14 -34.26 21.78
CA SER A 9 -21.31 -35.62 21.23
C SER A 9 -21.53 -35.63 19.72
N ARG A 10 -22.38 -34.73 19.18
CA ARG A 10 -22.60 -34.62 17.72
C ARG A 10 -21.33 -34.23 16.95
N ARG A 11 -20.47 -33.39 17.53
CA ARG A 11 -19.18 -33.01 16.93
C ARG A 11 -18.13 -34.13 16.98
N ARG A 12 -18.15 -34.98 18.01
CA ARG A 12 -17.32 -36.20 18.06
C ARG A 12 -17.78 -37.19 17.00
N LEU A 13 -19.09 -37.42 16.90
CA LEU A 13 -19.66 -38.34 15.92
C LEU A 13 -19.39 -37.89 14.47
N ALA A 14 -19.48 -36.59 14.17
CA ALA A 14 -19.10 -36.06 12.85
C ALA A 14 -17.60 -36.18 12.55
N ARG A 15 -16.73 -36.02 13.56
CA ARG A 15 -15.27 -36.23 13.43
C ARG A 15 -14.97 -37.68 13.14
N ASP A 16 -15.57 -38.59 13.91
CA ASP A 16 -15.32 -40.01 13.81
C ASP A 16 -15.86 -40.56 12.48
N VAL A 17 -16.98 -40.03 11.97
CA VAL A 17 -17.50 -40.31 10.61
C VAL A 17 -16.58 -39.77 9.52
N LEU A 18 -16.04 -38.55 9.65
CA LEU A 18 -15.11 -37.99 8.66
C LEU A 18 -13.80 -38.80 8.62
N LEU A 19 -13.32 -39.25 9.78
CA LEU A 19 -12.16 -40.14 9.91
C LEU A 19 -12.42 -41.49 9.24
N LEU A 20 -13.58 -42.09 9.49
CA LEU A 20 -13.97 -43.37 8.90
C LEU A 20 -14.16 -43.26 7.38
N ALA A 21 -14.75 -42.16 6.91
CA ALA A 21 -14.90 -41.88 5.48
C ALA A 21 -13.54 -41.66 4.79
N THR A 22 -12.64 -40.90 5.41
CA THR A 22 -11.29 -40.68 4.85
C THR A 22 -10.49 -41.97 4.84
N ALA A 23 -10.58 -42.79 5.89
CA ALA A 23 -9.95 -44.10 5.96
C ALA A 23 -10.52 -45.09 4.93
N LEU A 24 -11.84 -45.09 4.72
CA LEU A 24 -12.51 -45.91 3.70
C LEU A 24 -12.14 -45.48 2.28
N VAL A 25 -12.01 -44.17 2.01
CA VAL A 25 -11.53 -43.65 0.72
C VAL A 25 -10.08 -44.07 0.50
N CYS A 26 -9.21 -43.95 1.51
CA CYS A 26 -7.81 -44.39 1.40
C CYS A 26 -7.70 -45.91 1.21
N ALA A 27 -8.50 -46.70 1.92
CA ALA A 27 -8.55 -48.16 1.76
C ALA A 27 -9.14 -48.58 0.40
N GLY A 28 -10.12 -47.83 -0.10
CA GLY A 28 -10.69 -48.02 -1.44
C GLY A 28 -9.70 -47.67 -2.55
N CYS A 29 -8.94 -46.59 -2.40
CA CYS A 29 -7.82 -46.25 -3.29
C CYS A 29 -6.73 -47.33 -3.24
N ALA A 30 -6.32 -47.78 -2.06
CA ALA A 30 -5.33 -48.86 -1.91
C ALA A 30 -5.80 -50.20 -2.51
N GLY A 31 -7.08 -50.54 -2.34
CA GLY A 31 -7.69 -51.72 -2.95
C GLY A 31 -7.80 -51.62 -4.47
N TRP A 32 -8.12 -50.43 -5.01
CA TRP A 32 -8.11 -50.17 -6.45
C TRP A 32 -6.69 -50.26 -7.04
N MET A 33 -5.68 -49.83 -6.30
CA MET A 33 -4.25 -49.90 -6.68
C MET A 33 -3.73 -51.35 -6.73
N LEU A 34 -4.14 -52.20 -5.77
CA LEU A 34 -3.80 -53.64 -5.74
C LEU A 34 -4.38 -54.44 -6.92
N VAL A 35 -5.45 -53.93 -7.55
CA VAL A 35 -6.18 -54.64 -8.61
C VAL A 35 -5.79 -54.18 -10.02
N ARG A 36 -5.15 -53.01 -10.19
CA ARG A 36 -4.92 -52.40 -11.52
C ARG A 36 -3.53 -51.83 -11.84
N GLY A 37 -2.56 -51.80 -10.93
CA GLY A 37 -1.35 -50.97 -11.12
C GLY A 37 -0.12 -51.67 -11.71
N ASP A 38 0.41 -51.10 -12.78
CA ASP A 38 1.83 -51.12 -13.17
C ASP A 38 2.70 -50.62 -11.98
N GLU A 39 3.85 -51.25 -11.70
CA GLU A 39 4.56 -51.13 -10.40
C GLU A 39 5.01 -49.68 -10.08
N ASP A 40 5.38 -48.89 -11.09
CA ASP A 40 5.90 -47.54 -10.90
C ASP A 40 4.81 -46.49 -10.57
N ALA A 41 3.63 -46.59 -11.22
CA ALA A 41 2.51 -45.69 -10.97
C ALA A 41 1.86 -45.95 -9.59
N ALA A 42 1.83 -47.22 -9.16
CA ALA A 42 1.31 -47.60 -7.86
C ALA A 42 2.16 -47.03 -6.70
N ASN A 43 3.48 -46.97 -6.86
CA ASN A 43 4.40 -46.52 -5.82
C ASN A 43 4.34 -44.99 -5.59
N GLN A 44 4.22 -44.21 -6.67
CA GLN A 44 4.06 -42.76 -6.58
C GLN A 44 2.73 -42.36 -5.92
N ILE A 45 1.63 -43.01 -6.31
CA ILE A 45 0.30 -42.74 -5.74
C ILE A 45 0.25 -43.19 -4.25
N ALA A 46 0.95 -44.26 -3.87
CA ALA A 46 1.03 -44.71 -2.48
C ALA A 46 1.81 -43.72 -1.59
N THR A 47 2.85 -43.10 -2.14
CA THR A 47 3.62 -42.04 -1.49
C THR A 47 2.75 -40.80 -1.26
N VAL A 48 1.97 -40.39 -2.27
CA VAL A 48 1.02 -39.26 -2.14
C VAL A 48 -0.10 -39.58 -1.14
N GLY A 49 -0.65 -40.80 -1.19
CA GLY A 49 -1.69 -41.26 -0.27
C GLY A 49 -1.21 -41.30 1.19
N SER A 50 -0.02 -41.84 1.45
CA SER A 50 0.56 -41.89 2.80
C SER A 50 0.94 -40.51 3.35
N LEU A 51 1.44 -39.60 2.50
CA LEU A 51 1.67 -38.20 2.85
C LEU A 51 0.36 -37.50 3.25
N PHE A 52 -0.72 -37.74 2.49
CA PHE A 52 -2.03 -37.17 2.78
C PHE A 52 -2.59 -37.68 4.11
N VAL A 53 -2.52 -38.99 4.36
CA VAL A 53 -2.93 -39.60 5.64
C VAL A 53 -2.10 -39.04 6.79
N GLY A 54 -0.77 -38.99 6.66
CA GLY A 54 0.13 -38.43 7.66
C GLY A 54 -0.17 -36.95 7.97
N PHE A 55 -0.48 -36.16 6.94
CA PHE A 55 -0.85 -34.76 7.08
C PHE A 55 -2.20 -34.59 7.80
N VAL A 56 -3.22 -35.38 7.44
CA VAL A 56 -4.53 -35.38 8.13
C VAL A 56 -4.38 -35.80 9.59
N SER A 57 -3.59 -36.84 9.87
CA SER A 57 -3.30 -37.29 11.24
C SER A 57 -2.57 -36.22 12.06
N LEU A 58 -1.58 -35.53 11.47
CA LEU A 58 -0.89 -34.41 12.12
C LEU A 58 -1.85 -33.24 12.41
N LEU A 59 -2.69 -32.85 11.45
CA LEU A 59 -3.68 -31.79 11.63
C LEU A 59 -4.68 -32.13 12.73
N LEU A 60 -5.10 -33.39 12.84
CA LEU A 60 -5.99 -33.85 13.90
C LEU A 60 -5.29 -33.89 15.26
N ALA A 61 -4.04 -34.34 15.33
CA ALA A 61 -3.23 -34.31 16.55
C ALA A 61 -3.01 -32.87 17.04
N LEU A 62 -2.67 -31.94 16.15
CA LEU A 62 -2.57 -30.51 16.44
C LEU A 62 -3.92 -29.94 16.90
N ALA A 63 -5.02 -30.30 16.23
CA ALA A 63 -6.35 -29.83 16.60
C ALA A 63 -6.76 -30.33 17.98
N ASP A 64 -6.45 -31.57 18.35
CA ASP A 64 -6.75 -32.13 19.66
C ASP A 64 -5.81 -31.58 20.76
N PHE A 65 -4.53 -31.31 20.45
CA PHE A 65 -3.61 -30.60 21.34
C PHE A 65 -4.14 -29.20 21.71
N PHE A 66 -4.57 -28.41 20.72
CA PHE A 66 -5.10 -27.07 20.94
C PHE A 66 -6.54 -27.03 21.52
N ARG A 67 -7.22 -28.17 21.62
CA ARG A 67 -8.56 -28.30 22.23
C ARG A 67 -8.54 -28.57 23.72
N HIS A 68 -7.41 -29.03 24.27
CA HIS A 68 -7.29 -29.24 25.71
C HIS A 68 -7.25 -27.87 26.41
N GLU A 69 -8.41 -27.45 26.93
CA GLU A 69 -8.51 -26.26 27.77
C GLU A 69 -8.07 -26.64 29.19
N PRO A 70 -7.02 -26.01 29.76
CA PRO A 70 -6.77 -26.12 31.20
C PRO A 70 -7.99 -25.62 31.98
N ALA A 71 -8.20 -26.16 33.19
CA ALA A 71 -9.29 -25.74 34.07
C ALA A 71 -9.30 -24.21 34.22
N ALA A 72 -10.49 -23.61 34.28
CA ALA A 72 -10.61 -22.18 34.49
C ALA A 72 -9.88 -21.81 35.80
N PRO A 73 -8.98 -20.82 35.79
CA PRO A 73 -8.27 -20.40 37.00
C PRO A 73 -9.28 -19.97 38.07
N ASP A 74 -8.99 -20.32 39.32
CA ASP A 74 -9.80 -19.97 40.48
C ASP A 74 -9.99 -18.43 40.56
N PRO A 75 -11.23 -17.93 40.61
CA PRO A 75 -11.50 -16.49 40.76
C PRO A 75 -10.76 -15.85 41.93
N ALA A 76 -10.55 -16.58 43.04
CA ALA A 76 -9.81 -16.07 44.20
C ALA A 76 -8.33 -15.83 43.87
N ALA A 77 -7.68 -16.77 43.17
CA ALA A 77 -6.30 -16.63 42.73
C ALA A 77 -6.12 -15.46 41.73
N LEU A 78 -7.09 -15.26 40.83
CA LEU A 78 -7.10 -14.10 39.92
C LEU A 78 -7.24 -12.76 40.67
N ALA A 79 -8.00 -12.74 41.76
CA ALA A 79 -8.17 -11.57 42.61
C ALA A 79 -6.88 -11.25 43.38
N ASP A 80 -6.21 -12.27 43.94
CA ASP A 80 -4.95 -12.10 44.67
C ASP A 80 -3.84 -11.58 43.77
N ASP A 81 -3.75 -12.10 42.56
CA ASP A 81 -2.80 -11.65 41.55
C ASP A 81 -3.06 -10.19 41.11
N LEU A 82 -4.33 -9.79 40.96
CA LEU A 82 -4.69 -8.39 40.72
C LEU A 82 -4.32 -7.48 41.91
N ALA A 83 -4.52 -7.96 43.15
CA ALA A 83 -4.26 -7.17 44.35
C ALA A 83 -2.79 -6.77 44.47
N VAL A 84 -1.85 -7.70 44.23
CA VAL A 84 -0.40 -7.42 44.25
C VAL A 84 -0.04 -6.33 43.26
N VAL A 85 -0.53 -6.44 42.02
CA VAL A 85 -0.22 -5.47 40.96
C VAL A 85 -0.80 -4.08 41.24
N VAL A 86 -2.02 -4.03 41.76
CA VAL A 86 -2.68 -2.76 42.11
C VAL A 86 -2.00 -2.10 43.31
N GLU A 87 -1.57 -2.88 44.30
CA GLU A 87 -0.84 -2.40 45.48
C GLU A 87 0.51 -1.78 45.09
N GLU A 88 1.31 -2.49 44.29
CA GLU A 88 2.57 -1.97 43.76
C GLU A 88 2.36 -0.65 43.00
N GLN A 89 1.37 -0.61 42.10
CA GLN A 89 1.07 0.58 41.31
C GLN A 89 0.75 1.80 42.18
N TRP A 90 -0.12 1.64 43.19
CA TRP A 90 -0.53 2.77 44.02
C TRP A 90 0.49 3.12 45.11
N ARG A 91 1.35 2.19 45.55
CA ARG A 91 2.51 2.51 46.41
C ARG A 91 3.55 3.33 45.66
N ASP A 92 3.82 2.97 44.41
CA ASP A 92 4.70 3.75 43.52
C ASP A 92 4.14 5.16 43.29
N GLU A 93 2.83 5.27 43.05
CA GLU A 93 2.17 6.56 42.86
C GLU A 93 2.14 7.40 44.15
N ALA A 94 1.93 6.79 45.33
CA ALA A 94 2.00 7.48 46.61
C ALA A 94 3.41 8.02 46.90
N THR A 95 4.44 7.26 46.52
CA THR A 95 5.85 7.66 46.62
C THR A 95 6.16 8.82 45.67
N ALA A 96 5.75 8.72 44.40
CA ALA A 96 5.94 9.79 43.40
C ALA A 96 5.23 11.10 43.78
N ARG A 97 4.16 11.04 44.59
CA ARG A 97 3.45 12.21 45.10
C ARG A 97 4.05 12.80 46.38
N GLY A 98 5.07 12.18 46.95
CA GLY A 98 5.67 12.61 48.22
C GLY A 98 4.72 12.47 49.41
N LEU A 99 3.77 11.53 49.37
CA LEU A 99 2.80 11.36 50.47
C LEU A 99 3.45 10.82 51.76
N ARG A 100 4.66 10.27 51.66
CA ARG A 100 5.41 9.67 52.79
C ARG A 100 6.40 10.63 53.45
N ASP A 101 6.75 11.74 52.81
CA ASP A 101 7.83 12.64 53.23
C ASP A 101 7.27 14.08 53.32
N PRO A 102 7.44 14.83 54.43
CA PRO A 102 8.00 14.38 55.72
C PRO A 102 7.01 13.53 56.53
N ARG A 103 5.71 13.78 56.33
CA ARG A 103 4.57 12.96 56.78
C ARG A 103 3.37 13.25 55.89
N VAL A 104 2.30 12.47 56.01
CA VAL A 104 1.03 12.76 55.31
C VAL A 104 0.50 14.10 55.83
N LEU A 105 0.21 15.04 54.91
CA LEU A 105 -0.44 16.30 55.29
C LEU A 105 -1.78 15.98 55.97
N PRO A 106 -2.09 16.55 57.15
CA PRO A 106 -3.31 16.21 57.85
C PRO A 106 -4.56 16.41 57.00
N LEU A 107 -5.38 15.37 56.90
CA LEU A 107 -6.67 15.40 56.22
C LEU A 107 -7.76 15.20 57.28
N ALA A 108 -8.66 16.16 57.39
CA ALA A 108 -9.83 16.06 58.24
C ALA A 108 -11.09 15.92 57.38
N TRP A 109 -12.07 15.20 57.89
CA TRP A 109 -13.40 15.14 57.30
C TRP A 109 -14.44 15.01 58.39
N ALA A 110 -15.65 15.46 58.07
CA ALA A 110 -16.83 15.32 58.90
C ALA A 110 -17.96 14.69 58.08
N ALA A 111 -19.00 14.23 58.77
CA ALA A 111 -20.25 13.94 58.08
C ALA A 111 -20.78 15.24 57.44
N THR A 112 -21.27 15.17 56.20
CA THR A 112 -21.86 16.35 55.54
C THR A 112 -23.10 16.84 56.30
N ASP A 113 -23.23 18.16 56.44
CA ASP A 113 -24.45 18.80 56.92
C ASP A 113 -25.45 19.09 55.79
N ARG A 114 -25.00 18.98 54.53
CA ARG A 114 -25.84 19.14 53.33
C ARG A 114 -26.85 17.99 53.20
N ASP A 115 -28.06 18.28 52.73
CA ASP A 115 -29.13 17.28 52.51
C ASP A 115 -28.91 16.47 51.21
N VAL A 116 -27.80 15.73 51.17
CA VAL A 116 -27.32 15.00 49.98
C VAL A 116 -27.08 13.51 50.24
N ALA A 117 -27.36 13.05 51.47
CA ALA A 117 -27.15 11.67 51.92
C ALA A 117 -28.50 10.96 52.15
N HIS A 118 -28.61 9.71 51.66
CA HIS A 118 -29.79 8.88 51.92
C HIS A 118 -29.51 7.93 53.10
N LEU A 119 -29.52 8.47 54.33
CA LEU A 119 -29.37 7.70 55.57
C LEU A 119 -30.74 7.47 56.25
N PRO A 120 -31.00 6.29 56.85
CA PRO A 120 -32.22 6.07 57.63
C PRO A 120 -32.33 7.08 58.79
N ARG A 121 -33.46 7.78 58.93
CA ARG A 121 -33.71 8.74 60.03
C ARG A 121 -34.01 8.02 61.37
N THR A 122 -33.07 7.22 61.88
CA THR A 122 -33.19 6.50 63.17
C THR A 122 -32.06 6.88 64.13
N ALA A 123 -32.16 6.49 65.41
CA ALA A 123 -31.12 6.76 66.44
C ALA A 123 -29.70 6.29 66.03
N HIS A 124 -29.62 5.27 65.17
CA HIS A 124 -28.38 4.76 64.58
C HIS A 124 -27.67 5.78 63.67
N ALA A 125 -28.39 6.74 63.07
CA ALA A 125 -27.79 7.76 62.21
C ALA A 125 -26.89 8.73 62.99
N ARG A 126 -27.22 9.03 64.25
CA ARG A 126 -26.40 9.90 65.11
C ARG A 126 -25.09 9.20 65.48
N VAL A 127 -25.13 7.90 65.78
CA VAL A 127 -23.94 7.07 66.03
C VAL A 127 -23.08 6.94 64.77
N LEU A 128 -23.71 6.79 63.59
CA LEU A 128 -22.99 6.77 62.31
C LEU A 128 -22.25 8.09 62.06
N ARG A 129 -22.88 9.25 62.31
CA ARG A 129 -22.24 10.58 62.16
C ARG A 129 -21.00 10.73 63.04
N VAL A 130 -21.05 10.27 64.29
CA VAL A 130 -19.90 10.32 65.21
C VAL A 130 -18.73 9.46 64.70
N ARG A 131 -19.00 8.30 64.08
CA ARG A 131 -17.95 7.46 63.46
C ARG A 131 -17.41 8.01 62.13
N LEU A 132 -18.13 8.91 61.49
CA LEU A 132 -17.78 9.50 60.19
C LEU A 132 -16.94 10.78 60.33
N GLY A 133 -16.79 11.35 61.53
CA GLY A 133 -15.83 12.42 61.80
C GLY A 133 -14.45 11.83 62.03
N GLY A 134 -13.47 12.24 61.22
CA GLY A 134 -12.12 11.67 61.27
C GLY A 134 -11.04 12.68 60.94
N ARG A 135 -9.87 12.47 61.54
CA ARG A 135 -8.65 13.22 61.28
C ARG A 135 -7.52 12.22 61.06
N LEU A 136 -6.77 12.40 59.98
CA LEU A 136 -5.57 11.62 59.69
C LEU A 136 -4.35 12.47 59.95
N ASP A 137 -3.59 12.09 60.97
CA ASP A 137 -2.28 12.64 61.28
C ASP A 137 -1.33 11.52 61.70
N GLY A 138 -0.06 11.61 61.30
CA GLY A 138 0.97 10.63 61.66
C GLY A 138 1.64 9.96 60.47
N ARG A 139 2.25 8.79 60.72
CA ARG A 139 3.00 8.05 59.70
C ARG A 139 2.05 7.43 58.68
N PHE A 140 2.56 7.27 57.47
CA PHE A 140 1.79 6.79 56.32
C PHE A 140 1.08 5.46 56.58
N GLU A 141 1.77 4.47 57.18
CA GLU A 141 1.20 3.13 57.44
C GLU A 141 0.04 3.18 58.47
N ASP A 142 0.19 3.97 59.53
CA ASP A 142 -0.86 4.15 60.55
C ASP A 142 -2.10 4.86 59.98
N VAL A 143 -1.88 5.77 59.03
CA VAL A 143 -2.93 6.53 58.34
C VAL A 143 -3.75 5.61 57.44
N ILE A 144 -3.11 4.81 56.58
CA ILE A 144 -3.84 3.91 55.68
C ILE A 144 -4.58 2.80 56.45
N ALA A 145 -4.00 2.28 57.53
CA ALA A 145 -4.62 1.26 58.36
C ALA A 145 -5.89 1.76 59.06
N ARG A 146 -5.83 2.93 59.70
CA ARG A 146 -7.00 3.56 60.37
C ARG A 146 -8.12 3.85 59.38
N LEU A 147 -7.79 4.32 58.19
CA LEU A 147 -8.80 4.65 57.18
C LEU A 147 -9.53 3.39 56.67
N ALA A 148 -8.78 2.32 56.42
CA ALA A 148 -9.34 1.04 56.00
C ALA A 148 -10.22 0.43 57.09
N ASP A 149 -9.80 0.51 58.35
CA ASP A 149 -10.59 0.03 59.49
C ASP A 149 -11.92 0.81 59.62
N GLY A 150 -11.86 2.14 59.58
CA GLY A 150 -13.06 2.99 59.61
C GLY A 150 -14.05 2.66 58.48
N TYR A 151 -13.54 2.40 57.26
CA TYR A 151 -14.38 1.99 56.13
C TYR A 151 -15.03 0.61 56.31
N ARG A 152 -14.31 -0.38 56.84
CA ARG A 152 -14.84 -1.74 57.08
C ARG A 152 -16.03 -1.75 58.04
N HIS A 153 -16.11 -0.77 58.95
CA HIS A 153 -17.20 -0.60 59.91
C HIS A 153 -18.45 0.10 59.35
N LEU A 154 -18.42 0.57 58.09
CA LEU A 154 -19.58 1.21 57.46
C LEU A 154 -20.63 0.18 57.02
N PRO A 155 -21.94 0.48 57.22
CA PRO A 155 -23.01 -0.38 56.75
C PRO A 155 -22.99 -0.46 55.22
N GLY A 156 -23.04 -1.67 54.67
CA GLY A 156 -22.98 -1.91 53.23
C GLY A 156 -21.62 -1.59 52.58
N ARG A 157 -20.62 -1.12 53.33
CA ARG A 157 -19.31 -0.69 52.83
C ARG A 157 -19.47 0.25 51.62
N ARG A 158 -20.27 1.30 51.80
CA ARG A 158 -20.49 2.36 50.81
C ARG A 158 -20.01 3.68 51.39
N LEU A 159 -19.40 4.53 50.56
CA LEU A 159 -18.93 5.84 51.01
C LEU A 159 -18.96 6.84 49.85
N VAL A 160 -19.46 8.04 50.12
CA VAL A 160 -19.30 9.20 49.24
C VAL A 160 -18.42 10.22 49.93
N ALA A 161 -17.29 10.59 49.33
CA ALA A 161 -16.42 11.65 49.83
C ALA A 161 -16.53 12.89 48.94
N ILE A 162 -17.15 13.94 49.48
CA ILE A 162 -17.27 15.25 48.85
C ILE A 162 -16.25 16.24 49.43
N GLY A 163 -16.07 17.39 48.78
CA GLY A 163 -15.22 18.47 49.29
C GLY A 163 -14.77 19.43 48.20
N GLU A 164 -14.15 20.53 48.58
CA GLU A 164 -13.72 21.60 47.66
C GLU A 164 -12.64 21.15 46.64
N PRO A 165 -12.48 21.85 45.49
CA PRO A 165 -11.39 21.59 44.56
C PRO A 165 -10.03 21.62 45.27
N GLY A 166 -9.24 20.55 45.09
CA GLY A 166 -7.92 20.43 45.71
C GLY A 166 -7.92 19.98 47.18
N SER A 167 -9.08 19.74 47.82
CA SER A 167 -9.18 19.36 49.25
C SER A 167 -8.53 18.02 49.64
N GLY A 168 -8.10 17.20 48.67
CA GLY A 168 -7.43 15.91 48.94
C GLY A 168 -8.30 14.68 48.71
N LYS A 169 -9.48 14.79 48.08
CA LYS A 169 -10.37 13.63 47.75
C LYS A 169 -9.66 12.47 47.05
N SER A 170 -8.87 12.74 46.00
CA SER A 170 -8.11 11.70 45.31
C SER A 170 -6.95 11.15 46.16
N VAL A 171 -6.41 11.93 47.10
CA VAL A 171 -5.41 11.44 48.08
C VAL A 171 -6.09 10.49 49.06
N LEU A 172 -7.26 10.87 49.59
CA LEU A 172 -8.09 10.01 50.43
C LEU A 172 -8.41 8.69 49.72
N ALA A 173 -8.81 8.73 48.45
CA ALA A 173 -9.11 7.53 47.67
C ALA A 173 -7.90 6.60 47.49
N ILE A 174 -6.70 7.17 47.27
CA ILE A 174 -5.44 6.39 47.19
C ILE A 174 -5.08 5.78 48.55
N LEU A 175 -5.12 6.57 49.63
CA LEU A 175 -4.83 6.10 50.98
C LEU A 175 -5.80 4.98 51.40
N LEU A 176 -7.09 5.12 51.06
CA LEU A 176 -8.09 4.07 51.29
C LEU A 176 -7.80 2.80 50.51
N THR A 177 -7.49 2.95 49.22
CA THR A 177 -7.17 1.81 48.35
C THR A 177 -5.98 1.04 48.90
N LEU A 178 -4.91 1.74 49.29
CA LEU A 178 -3.71 1.13 49.87
C LEU A 178 -3.96 0.48 51.22
N GLY A 179 -4.73 1.12 52.10
CA GLY A 179 -5.07 0.55 53.40
C GLY A 179 -5.94 -0.70 53.30
N LEU A 180 -6.88 -0.71 52.35
CA LEU A 180 -7.73 -1.87 52.09
C LEU A 180 -6.95 -3.02 51.46
N LEU A 181 -5.94 -2.76 50.63
CA LEU A 181 -5.03 -3.78 50.08
C LEU A 181 -4.10 -4.35 51.15
N ALA A 182 -3.49 -3.49 51.98
CA ALA A 182 -2.51 -3.91 52.98
C ALA A 182 -3.11 -4.87 54.03
N GLY A 183 -4.39 -4.72 54.35
CA GLY A 183 -5.11 -5.61 55.27
C GLY A 183 -6.10 -6.56 54.57
N ARG A 184 -5.84 -6.94 53.32
CA ARG A 184 -6.71 -7.84 52.54
C ARG A 184 -6.35 -9.31 52.79
N GLU A 185 -7.35 -10.16 53.05
CA GLU A 185 -7.20 -11.63 53.08
C GLU A 185 -7.20 -12.22 51.66
N SER A 186 -6.55 -13.39 51.47
CA SER A 186 -6.58 -14.10 50.19
C SER A 186 -8.02 -14.42 49.78
N GLY A 187 -8.37 -14.16 48.51
CA GLY A 187 -9.72 -14.32 47.98
C GLY A 187 -10.74 -13.25 48.39
N ALA A 188 -10.36 -12.21 49.15
CA ALA A 188 -11.26 -11.09 49.47
C ALA A 188 -11.42 -10.09 48.29
N PRO A 189 -12.41 -9.19 48.30
CA PRO A 189 -12.57 -8.19 47.23
C PRO A 189 -11.36 -7.26 47.08
N VAL A 190 -10.96 -6.97 45.85
CA VAL A 190 -9.82 -6.10 45.52
C VAL A 190 -10.32 -4.66 45.30
N PRO A 191 -9.86 -3.68 46.09
CA PRO A 191 -10.17 -2.27 45.82
C PRO A 191 -9.45 -1.81 44.54
N VAL A 192 -10.22 -1.28 43.60
CA VAL A 192 -9.69 -0.77 42.32
C VAL A 192 -10.05 0.70 42.17
N LEU A 193 -9.01 1.55 42.11
CA LEU A 193 -9.18 2.98 41.87
C LEU A 193 -9.44 3.24 40.37
N LEU A 194 -10.60 3.82 40.06
CA LEU A 194 -11.09 4.01 38.69
C LEU A 194 -11.41 5.50 38.45
N PRO A 195 -10.76 6.15 37.48
CA PRO A 195 -11.03 7.56 37.16
C PRO A 195 -12.34 7.69 36.38
N ALA A 196 -13.35 8.31 37.00
CA ALA A 196 -14.71 8.40 36.46
C ALA A 196 -14.79 9.23 35.16
N SER A 197 -13.78 10.06 34.87
CA SER A 197 -13.70 10.86 33.63
C SER A 197 -13.67 10.06 32.33
N SER A 198 -13.31 8.77 32.40
CA SER A 198 -13.31 7.86 31.23
C SER A 198 -14.63 7.14 31.01
N TRP A 199 -15.64 7.37 31.86
CA TRP A 199 -16.94 6.73 31.82
C TRP A 199 -17.96 7.60 31.08
N ASP A 200 -18.61 7.03 30.06
CA ASP A 200 -19.81 7.59 29.45
C ASP A 200 -21.05 6.81 29.93
N PRO A 201 -21.74 7.29 30.99
CA PRO A 201 -22.85 6.58 31.60
C PRO A 201 -24.12 6.54 30.73
N VAL A 202 -24.16 7.29 29.62
CA VAL A 202 -25.30 7.28 28.68
C VAL A 202 -25.16 6.11 27.70
N ARG A 203 -23.93 5.77 27.30
CA ARG A 203 -23.65 4.74 26.30
C ARG A 203 -23.21 3.41 26.90
N GLU A 204 -22.60 3.43 28.08
CA GLU A 204 -21.94 2.27 28.68
C GLU A 204 -22.39 2.09 30.15
N PRO A 205 -23.01 0.95 30.51
CA PRO A 205 -23.32 0.62 31.91
C PRO A 205 -22.06 0.59 32.79
N LEU A 206 -22.21 0.82 34.10
CA LEU A 206 -21.08 0.85 35.03
C LEU A 206 -20.26 -0.46 35.00
N ASP A 207 -20.93 -1.62 35.03
CA ASP A 207 -20.28 -2.93 35.05
C ASP A 207 -19.42 -3.17 33.79
N ASP A 208 -19.94 -2.82 32.61
CA ASP A 208 -19.20 -2.92 31.35
C ASP A 208 -18.02 -1.95 31.31
N TRP A 209 -18.19 -0.75 31.85
CA TRP A 209 -17.12 0.24 31.99
C TRP A 209 -16.02 -0.23 32.95
N ILE A 210 -16.34 -0.79 34.12
CA ILE A 210 -15.37 -1.35 35.07
C ILE A 210 -14.58 -2.47 34.38
N VAL A 211 -15.29 -3.38 33.72
CA VAL A 211 -14.71 -4.50 32.97
C VAL A 211 -13.74 -3.97 31.92
N ARG A 212 -14.16 -3.00 31.09
CA ARG A 212 -13.30 -2.41 30.06
C ARG A 212 -12.09 -1.71 30.65
N THR A 213 -12.28 -0.97 31.74
CA THR A 213 -11.25 -0.15 32.39
C THR A 213 -10.21 -1.00 33.11
N LEU A 214 -10.55 -2.20 33.58
CA LEU A 214 -9.58 -3.17 34.10
C LEU A 214 -8.97 -4.03 33.00
N ALA A 215 -9.78 -4.42 32.01
CA ALA A 215 -9.34 -5.25 30.90
C ALA A 215 -8.20 -4.61 30.12
N LEU A 216 -8.33 -3.32 29.77
CA LEU A 216 -7.37 -2.61 28.94
C LEU A 216 -5.95 -2.54 29.58
N PRO A 217 -5.76 -2.04 30.82
CA PRO A 217 -4.45 -1.93 31.45
C PRO A 217 -3.90 -3.26 32.00
N TYR A 218 -4.70 -4.06 32.71
CA TYR A 218 -4.20 -5.23 33.43
C TYR A 218 -4.20 -6.51 32.57
N TYR A 219 -5.21 -6.67 31.70
CA TYR A 219 -5.46 -7.93 30.98
C TYR A 219 -5.43 -7.82 29.44
N SER A 220 -4.88 -6.75 28.86
CA SER A 220 -4.74 -6.57 27.39
C SER A 220 -6.07 -6.57 26.62
N SER A 221 -7.04 -5.81 27.10
CA SER A 221 -8.39 -5.69 26.53
C SER A 221 -9.20 -6.99 26.57
N ARG A 222 -8.92 -7.88 27.53
CA ARG A 222 -9.70 -9.10 27.82
C ARG A 222 -10.76 -8.85 28.89
N PRO A 223 -12.04 -8.75 28.53
CA PRO A 223 -13.08 -8.48 29.49
C PRO A 223 -13.50 -9.71 30.30
N GLU A 224 -13.12 -10.93 29.91
CA GLU A 224 -13.59 -12.16 30.56
C GLU A 224 -13.09 -12.28 32.01
N ILE A 225 -11.83 -11.94 32.27
CA ILE A 225 -11.25 -12.03 33.62
C ILE A 225 -11.89 -11.00 34.56
N PRO A 226 -11.92 -9.68 34.23
CA PRO A 226 -12.64 -8.70 35.04
C PRO A 226 -14.13 -9.01 35.20
N ARG A 227 -14.80 -9.58 34.17
CA ARG A 227 -16.20 -10.02 34.28
C ARG A 227 -16.36 -11.12 35.31
N THR A 228 -15.46 -12.11 35.33
CA THR A 228 -15.48 -13.17 36.34
C THR A 228 -15.28 -12.58 37.74
N LEU A 229 -14.29 -11.69 37.92
CA LEU A 229 -14.05 -11.03 39.21
C LEU A 229 -15.26 -10.20 39.67
N LEU A 230 -15.88 -9.45 38.75
CA LEU A 230 -17.06 -8.63 39.03
C LEU A 230 -18.29 -9.49 39.37
N ALA A 231 -18.50 -10.60 38.64
CA ALA A 231 -19.61 -11.53 38.85
C ALA A 231 -19.53 -12.24 40.21
N HIS A 232 -18.31 -12.54 40.68
CA HIS A 232 -18.07 -13.15 42.00
C HIS A 232 -17.98 -12.13 43.14
N GLY A 233 -18.21 -10.84 42.87
CA GLY A 233 -18.14 -9.79 43.90
C GLY A 233 -16.73 -9.52 44.44
N LEU A 234 -15.70 -9.92 43.70
CA LEU A 234 -14.29 -9.81 44.09
C LEU A 234 -13.67 -8.44 43.73
N LEU A 235 -14.46 -7.47 43.30
CA LEU A 235 -14.02 -6.11 42.99
C LEU A 235 -14.73 -5.10 43.87
N LEU A 236 -13.96 -4.19 44.45
CA LEU A 236 -14.44 -3.02 45.18
C LEU A 236 -14.12 -1.75 44.35
N PRO A 237 -15.08 -1.18 43.60
CA PRO A 237 -14.84 0.01 42.82
C PRO A 237 -14.66 1.26 43.70
N VAL A 238 -13.55 1.95 43.52
CA VAL A 238 -13.26 3.27 44.10
C VAL A 238 -13.25 4.29 42.97
N LEU A 239 -14.39 4.98 42.77
CA LEU A 239 -14.62 5.94 41.70
C LEU A 239 -14.05 7.31 42.07
N ASP A 240 -12.95 7.71 41.42
CA ASP A 240 -12.30 9.00 41.62
C ASP A 240 -12.82 10.05 40.61
N GLY A 241 -13.37 11.15 41.11
CA GLY A 241 -13.77 12.31 40.30
C GLY A 241 -15.09 12.19 39.53
N LEU A 242 -16.22 11.89 40.19
CA LEU A 242 -17.54 11.90 39.55
C LEU A 242 -17.88 13.28 38.94
N ASP A 243 -17.36 14.36 39.53
CA ASP A 243 -17.45 15.72 39.02
C ASP A 243 -16.79 15.91 37.65
N GLU A 244 -15.87 15.03 37.27
CA GLU A 244 -15.15 15.07 36.01
C GLU A 244 -15.97 14.58 34.80
N ILE A 245 -17.12 13.92 35.03
CA ILE A 245 -18.06 13.51 33.98
C ILE A 245 -18.82 14.76 33.48
N PRO A 246 -19.11 14.87 32.15
CA PRO A 246 -19.92 15.96 31.63
C PRO A 246 -21.24 16.12 32.38
N GLU A 247 -21.62 17.37 32.66
CA GLU A 247 -22.79 17.69 33.49
C GLU A 247 -24.07 17.00 33.02
N SER A 248 -24.29 16.98 31.70
CA SER A 248 -25.45 16.33 31.07
C SER A 248 -25.54 14.82 31.33
N ALA A 249 -24.42 14.17 31.67
CA ALA A 249 -24.30 12.73 31.88
C ALA A 249 -24.22 12.34 33.37
N ARG A 250 -23.90 13.28 34.29
CA ARG A 250 -23.73 13.00 35.73
C ARG A 250 -24.96 12.40 36.39
N ARG A 251 -26.18 12.82 36.00
CA ARG A 251 -27.43 12.24 36.52
C ARG A 251 -27.58 10.75 36.13
N SER A 252 -27.22 10.40 34.90
CA SER A 252 -27.20 9.01 34.45
C SER A 252 -26.14 8.21 35.18
N ALA A 253 -24.99 8.81 35.52
CA ALA A 253 -23.94 8.17 36.31
C ALA A 253 -24.44 7.70 37.67
N ILE A 254 -25.08 8.57 38.47
CA ILE A 254 -25.61 8.17 39.78
C ILE A 254 -26.71 7.10 39.66
N ARG A 255 -27.59 7.19 38.66
CA ARG A 255 -28.59 6.15 38.41
C ARG A 255 -27.93 4.81 38.06
N GLY A 256 -26.91 4.83 37.20
CA GLY A 256 -26.14 3.64 36.83
C GLY A 256 -25.41 3.03 38.02
N ILE A 257 -24.83 3.86 38.89
CA ILE A 257 -24.21 3.41 40.14
C ILE A 257 -25.25 2.76 41.06
N ASN A 258 -26.37 3.43 41.34
CA ASN A 258 -27.45 2.87 42.18
C ASN A 258 -28.03 1.56 41.61
N ALA A 259 -28.11 1.43 40.27
CA ALA A 259 -28.54 0.20 39.61
C ALA A 259 -27.51 -0.94 39.78
N ALA A 260 -26.22 -0.65 39.64
CA ALA A 260 -25.13 -1.62 39.75
C ALA A 260 -24.85 -2.07 41.20
N ILE A 261 -25.09 -1.18 42.18
CA ILE A 261 -24.92 -1.48 43.61
C ILE A 261 -25.94 -2.53 44.09
N GLY A 262 -27.18 -2.48 43.59
CA GLY A 262 -28.27 -3.31 44.10
C GLY A 262 -28.48 -3.11 45.60
N ALA A 263 -28.62 -4.22 46.36
CA ALA A 263 -28.75 -4.19 47.82
C ALA A 263 -27.42 -4.45 48.57
N GLU A 264 -26.36 -4.97 47.93
CA GLU A 264 -25.23 -5.58 48.66
C GLU A 264 -23.82 -5.20 48.17
N ARG A 265 -23.65 -4.57 46.99
CA ARG A 265 -22.30 -4.27 46.49
C ARG A 265 -21.67 -3.05 47.18
N PRO A 266 -20.38 -3.11 47.53
CA PRO A 266 -19.66 -1.99 48.13
C PRO A 266 -19.15 -1.03 47.05
N VAL A 267 -19.02 0.25 47.38
CA VAL A 267 -18.49 1.27 46.45
C VAL A 267 -17.96 2.48 47.23
N VAL A 268 -16.92 3.11 46.69
CA VAL A 268 -16.46 4.42 47.15
C VAL A 268 -16.59 5.40 45.99
N VAL A 269 -17.15 6.57 46.22
CA VAL A 269 -17.30 7.62 45.20
C VAL A 269 -16.72 8.92 45.73
N THR A 270 -15.95 9.63 44.91
CA THR A 270 -15.52 10.99 45.20
C THR A 270 -16.12 11.98 44.21
N CYS A 271 -16.48 13.16 44.66
CA CYS A 271 -17.06 14.25 43.85
C CYS A 271 -16.73 15.60 44.51
N ARG A 272 -16.79 16.74 43.82
CA ARG A 272 -16.76 18.01 44.59
C ARG A 272 -18.13 18.31 45.17
N ALA A 273 -18.13 19.07 46.27
CA ALA A 273 -19.31 19.27 47.11
C ALA A 273 -20.42 20.00 46.36
N ALA A 274 -20.09 21.11 45.69
CA ALA A 274 -21.04 21.89 44.91
C ALA A 274 -21.70 21.07 43.79
N GLU A 275 -20.93 20.38 42.93
CA GLU A 275 -21.55 19.65 41.82
C GLU A 275 -22.33 18.41 42.27
N TYR A 276 -21.96 17.77 43.39
CA TYR A 276 -22.76 16.68 43.95
C TYR A 276 -24.08 17.19 44.54
N GLU A 277 -24.04 18.32 45.25
CA GLU A 277 -25.24 18.92 45.82
C GLU A 277 -26.21 19.42 44.74
N ASP A 278 -25.71 20.12 43.72
CA ASP A 278 -26.52 20.59 42.60
C ASP A 278 -27.15 19.41 41.83
N LEU A 279 -26.45 18.28 41.76
CA LEU A 279 -26.96 17.06 41.13
C LEU A 279 -28.16 16.47 41.90
N ILE A 280 -28.08 16.41 43.24
CA ILE A 280 -29.18 15.92 44.09
C ILE A 280 -30.35 16.91 44.09
N ARG A 281 -30.09 18.21 44.28
CA ARG A 281 -31.12 19.26 44.19
C ARG A 281 -31.79 19.29 42.82
N GLY A 282 -31.03 19.01 41.76
CA GLY A 282 -31.50 18.84 40.39
C GLY A 282 -32.31 17.54 40.16
N GLY A 283 -32.70 16.80 41.19
CA GLY A 283 -33.57 15.62 41.10
C GLY A 283 -32.87 14.31 40.77
N ALA A 284 -31.54 14.22 40.90
CA ALA A 284 -30.86 12.92 40.90
C ALA A 284 -31.12 12.20 42.23
N PRO A 285 -31.34 10.86 42.22
CA PRO A 285 -31.47 10.11 43.47
C PRO A 285 -30.15 10.11 44.23
N ALA A 286 -30.14 10.32 45.54
CA ALA A 286 -28.95 10.11 46.35
C ALA A 286 -28.50 8.63 46.32
N LEU A 287 -27.22 8.38 46.57
CA LEU A 287 -26.68 7.02 46.61
C LEU A 287 -27.24 6.25 47.81
N ARG A 288 -27.79 5.05 47.55
CA ARG A 288 -28.53 4.27 48.55
C ARG A 288 -27.61 3.77 49.66
N GLU A 289 -27.97 4.10 50.91
CA GLU A 289 -27.26 3.67 52.13
C GLU A 289 -25.77 4.03 52.12
N ALA A 290 -25.41 5.10 51.41
CA ALA A 290 -24.04 5.60 51.35
C ALA A 290 -23.91 6.84 52.24
N PRO A 291 -23.20 6.75 53.37
CA PRO A 291 -22.80 7.93 54.13
C PRO A 291 -21.98 8.88 53.25
N VAL A 292 -22.24 10.17 53.41
CA VAL A 292 -21.52 11.23 52.71
C VAL A 292 -20.64 11.97 53.71
N ILE A 293 -19.33 11.95 53.48
CA ILE A 293 -18.33 12.71 54.25
C ILE A 293 -17.86 13.91 53.43
N GLU A 294 -17.62 15.03 54.09
CA GLU A 294 -17.05 16.23 53.48
C GLU A 294 -15.61 16.41 53.97
N VAL A 295 -14.66 16.36 53.04
CA VAL A 295 -13.23 16.59 53.29
C VAL A 295 -13.02 18.07 53.53
N SER A 296 -12.66 18.40 54.77
CA SER A 296 -12.48 19.77 55.24
C SER A 296 -11.21 20.41 54.66
N PRO A 297 -11.18 21.75 54.49
CA PRO A 297 -9.94 22.46 54.20
C PRO A 297 -8.89 22.21 55.28
N VAL A 298 -7.62 22.25 54.91
CA VAL A 298 -6.49 22.11 55.83
C VAL A 298 -6.42 23.35 56.71
N SER A 299 -6.39 23.16 58.03
CA SER A 299 -6.34 24.27 58.97
C SER A 299 -5.00 25.01 58.88
N PRO A 300 -4.93 26.33 59.16
CA PRO A 300 -3.68 27.07 59.21
C PRO A 300 -2.64 26.42 60.14
N ASP A 301 -3.07 25.87 61.28
CA ASP A 301 -2.20 25.18 62.23
C ASP A 301 -1.58 23.91 61.64
N ASP A 302 -2.34 23.15 60.84
CA ASP A 302 -1.85 21.97 60.14
C ASP A 302 -0.85 22.32 59.04
N VAL A 303 -1.11 23.41 58.30
CA VAL A 303 -0.17 23.94 57.30
C VAL A 303 1.14 24.33 57.99
N ILE A 304 1.07 25.07 59.10
CA ILE A 304 2.23 25.51 59.87
C ILE A 304 3.01 24.31 60.43
N SER A 305 2.30 23.32 60.99
CA SER A 305 2.89 22.10 61.53
C SER A 305 3.62 21.32 60.44
N TYR A 306 3.02 21.19 59.26
CA TYR A 306 3.62 20.52 58.12
C TYR A 306 4.85 21.26 57.58
N LEU A 307 4.77 22.58 57.39
CA LEU A 307 5.87 23.38 56.85
C LEU A 307 7.08 23.42 57.80
N ARG A 308 6.87 23.28 59.11
CA ARG A 308 7.95 23.19 60.10
C ARG A 308 8.74 21.88 60.02
N ASP A 309 8.11 20.80 59.56
CA ASP A 309 8.77 19.50 59.41
C ASP A 309 9.54 19.37 58.08
N VAL A 310 9.45 20.39 57.22
CA VAL A 310 10.17 20.40 55.95
C VAL A 310 11.57 20.95 56.15
N ASP A 311 12.57 20.21 55.66
CA ASP A 311 13.95 20.70 55.58
C ASP A 311 14.07 21.75 54.46
N TRP A 312 14.21 23.03 54.86
CA TRP A 312 14.33 24.17 53.96
C TRP A 312 15.80 24.49 53.62
N PRO A 313 16.09 24.94 52.39
CA PRO A 313 17.42 25.39 52.02
C PRO A 313 17.83 26.69 52.76
N PRO A 314 19.13 26.99 52.88
CA PRO A 314 19.61 28.23 53.49
C PRO A 314 19.02 29.46 52.77
N GLY A 315 18.47 30.41 53.52
CA GLY A 315 17.87 31.64 52.99
C GLY A 315 16.35 31.60 52.76
N THR A 316 15.68 30.48 53.06
CA THR A 316 14.22 30.35 52.98
C THR A 316 13.62 30.36 54.38
N ASP A 317 12.99 31.46 54.80
CA ASP A 317 12.34 31.59 56.11
C ASP A 317 10.81 31.66 56.01
N TRP A 318 10.13 30.63 56.50
CA TRP A 318 8.67 30.57 56.54
C TRP A 318 8.05 31.26 57.75
N SER A 319 8.85 31.71 58.71
CA SER A 319 8.38 32.31 59.96
C SER A 319 7.41 33.49 59.77
N PRO A 320 7.64 34.44 58.84
CA PRO A 320 6.71 35.55 58.58
C PRO A 320 5.35 35.08 58.07
N VAL A 321 5.35 34.11 57.14
CA VAL A 321 4.12 33.54 56.58
C VAL A 321 3.36 32.74 57.64
N CYS A 322 4.06 31.94 58.44
CA CYS A 322 3.45 31.23 59.57
C CYS A 322 2.85 32.19 60.61
N ALA A 323 3.52 33.31 60.91
CA ALA A 323 2.98 34.33 61.80
C ALA A 323 1.72 35.00 61.23
N ARG A 324 1.68 35.26 59.92
CA ARG A 324 0.49 35.77 59.23
C ARG A 324 -0.66 34.76 59.26
N LEU A 325 -0.39 33.48 59.00
CA LEU A 325 -1.39 32.42 59.06
C LEU A 325 -2.04 32.28 60.46
N ARG A 326 -1.26 32.45 61.54
CA ARG A 326 -1.79 32.42 62.92
C ARG A 326 -2.59 33.67 63.29
N SER A 327 -2.13 34.85 62.87
CA SER A 327 -2.73 36.13 63.30
C SER A 327 -3.96 36.53 62.51
N ALA A 328 -4.05 36.14 61.23
CA ALA A 328 -5.12 36.60 60.34
C ALA A 328 -6.32 35.66 60.27
N GLY A 329 -6.16 34.36 60.57
CA GLY A 329 -7.19 33.32 60.41
C GLY A 329 -7.69 33.09 58.96
N GLY A 330 -7.54 34.07 58.06
CA GLY A 330 -7.97 34.08 56.67
C GLY A 330 -7.25 35.13 55.82
N GLY A 331 -7.56 35.16 54.52
CA GLY A 331 -6.95 36.04 53.52
C GLY A 331 -6.32 35.27 52.35
N PRO A 332 -5.89 35.94 51.27
CA PRO A 332 -5.51 35.30 50.01
C PRO A 332 -4.55 34.11 50.13
N VAL A 333 -3.51 34.25 50.96
CA VAL A 333 -2.50 33.20 51.20
C VAL A 333 -3.05 32.06 52.04
N ALA A 334 -3.82 32.35 53.10
CA ALA A 334 -4.44 31.34 53.94
C ALA A 334 -5.46 30.52 53.13
N ASP A 335 -6.27 31.20 52.32
CA ASP A 335 -7.29 30.57 51.48
C ASP A 335 -6.66 29.71 50.38
N ALA A 336 -5.54 30.15 49.78
CA ALA A 336 -4.79 29.35 48.81
C ALA A 336 -4.15 28.11 49.47
N LEU A 337 -3.46 28.29 50.61
CA LEU A 337 -2.79 27.21 51.34
C LEU A 337 -3.75 26.30 52.14
N SER A 338 -5.06 26.57 52.12
CA SER A 338 -6.09 25.70 52.73
C SER A 338 -6.27 24.37 51.99
N THR A 339 -5.63 24.19 50.82
CA THR A 339 -5.71 22.95 50.04
C THR A 339 -4.38 22.18 50.08
N PRO A 340 -4.40 20.85 50.27
CA PRO A 340 -3.20 20.01 50.21
C PRO A 340 -2.36 20.20 48.94
N LEU A 341 -3.05 20.48 47.83
CA LEU A 341 -2.44 20.73 46.54
C LEU A 341 -1.53 21.96 46.54
N MET A 342 -2.00 23.06 47.12
CA MET A 342 -1.24 24.31 47.16
C MET A 342 -0.13 24.28 48.20
N VAL A 343 -0.33 23.61 49.34
CA VAL A 343 0.74 23.37 50.32
C VAL A 343 1.90 22.59 49.70
N THR A 344 1.59 21.51 48.98
CA THR A 344 2.63 20.70 48.30
C THR A 344 3.28 21.42 47.13
N SER A 345 2.54 22.27 46.40
CA SER A 345 3.08 23.12 45.33
C SER A 345 4.02 24.19 45.89
N ALA A 346 3.60 24.87 46.97
CA ALA A 346 4.42 25.87 47.66
C ALA A 346 5.70 25.25 48.24
N ARG A 347 5.59 24.06 48.86
CA ARG A 347 6.76 23.28 49.28
C ARG A 347 7.73 23.08 48.12
N LEU A 348 7.26 22.53 47.00
CA LEU A 348 8.14 22.27 45.86
C LEU A 348 8.79 23.55 45.33
N VAL A 349 8.02 24.63 45.16
CA VAL A 349 8.49 25.92 44.63
C VAL A 349 9.58 26.53 45.50
N TYR A 350 9.32 26.73 46.79
CA TYR A 350 10.26 27.42 47.67
C TYR A 350 11.44 26.54 48.07
N GLN A 351 11.24 25.22 48.21
CA GLN A 351 12.33 24.29 48.52
C GLN A 351 13.33 24.16 47.35
N ARG A 352 12.85 24.19 46.10
CA ARG A 352 13.72 24.01 44.91
C ARG A 352 14.31 25.31 44.37
N LEU A 353 13.55 26.41 44.37
CA LEU A 353 14.00 27.69 43.80
C LEU A 353 14.82 28.56 44.78
N ARG A 354 14.93 28.16 46.06
CA ARG A 354 15.65 28.89 47.13
C ARG A 354 15.24 30.36 47.23
N ARG A 355 13.92 30.59 47.29
CA ARG A 355 13.33 31.92 47.43
C ARG A 355 12.79 32.12 48.84
N ASP A 356 12.61 33.39 49.20
CA ASP A 356 11.95 33.77 50.44
C ASP A 356 10.42 33.78 50.26
N PRO A 357 9.66 32.96 51.01
CA PRO A 357 8.20 32.91 50.94
C PRO A 357 7.53 34.17 51.48
N ALA A 358 8.26 35.10 52.11
CA ALA A 358 7.73 36.41 52.49
C ALA A 358 7.14 37.19 51.31
N GLU A 359 7.53 36.88 50.05
CA GLU A 359 6.93 37.49 48.86
C GLU A 359 5.41 37.26 48.77
N LEU A 360 4.90 36.15 49.32
CA LEU A 360 3.46 35.85 49.33
C LEU A 360 2.65 36.86 50.13
N LEU A 361 3.30 37.63 51.01
CA LEU A 361 2.67 38.64 51.85
C LEU A 361 2.50 40.00 51.14
N ASP A 362 3.00 40.14 49.90
CA ASP A 362 2.82 41.34 49.10
C ASP A 362 1.37 41.47 48.61
N GLY A 363 0.59 42.27 49.34
CA GLY A 363 -0.83 42.50 49.05
C GLY A 363 -1.11 43.24 47.74
N SER A 364 -0.10 43.84 47.09
CA SER A 364 -0.27 44.45 45.76
C SER A 364 -0.18 43.42 44.63
N ARG A 365 0.59 42.34 44.83
CA ARG A 365 0.76 41.24 43.88
C ARG A 365 -0.22 40.09 44.13
N PHE A 366 -0.62 39.89 45.38
CA PHE A 366 -1.44 38.76 45.84
C PHE A 366 -2.71 39.25 46.52
N ASP A 367 -3.57 39.88 45.75
CA ASP A 367 -4.84 40.49 46.19
C ASP A 367 -5.94 39.45 46.49
N CYS A 368 -5.88 38.29 45.82
CA CYS A 368 -6.88 37.24 45.93
C CYS A 368 -6.25 35.84 45.92
N ARG A 369 -7.02 34.84 46.37
CA ARG A 369 -6.63 33.42 46.36
C ARG A 369 -6.11 32.98 44.98
N PHE A 370 -6.76 33.41 43.91
CA PHE A 370 -6.42 33.03 42.54
C PHE A 370 -5.01 33.49 42.15
N ALA A 371 -4.60 34.71 42.52
CA ALA A 371 -3.26 35.25 42.23
C ALA A 371 -2.15 34.41 42.87
N VAL A 372 -2.35 33.97 44.12
CA VAL A 372 -1.41 33.08 44.82
C VAL A 372 -1.35 31.71 44.15
N GLU A 373 -2.52 31.10 43.85
CA GLU A 373 -2.60 29.79 43.19
C GLU A 373 -1.95 29.81 41.80
N GLN A 374 -2.13 30.89 41.03
CA GLN A 374 -1.52 31.08 39.71
C GLN A 374 0.00 31.22 39.81
N HIS A 375 0.52 32.04 40.73
CA HIS A 375 1.98 32.19 40.93
C HIS A 375 2.67 30.88 41.25
N LEU A 376 2.09 30.08 42.16
CA LEU A 376 2.61 28.75 42.49
C LEU A 376 2.57 27.80 41.29
N THR A 377 1.50 27.87 40.48
CA THR A 377 1.34 27.02 39.28
C THR A 377 2.36 27.38 38.19
N ASP A 378 2.57 28.67 37.93
CA ASP A 378 3.48 29.17 36.88
C ASP A 378 4.95 28.83 37.14
N ARG A 379 5.32 28.75 38.42
CA ARG A 379 6.67 28.40 38.89
C ARG A 379 6.87 26.90 39.11
N LEU A 380 5.81 26.10 39.03
CA LEU A 380 5.87 24.67 39.34
C LEU A 380 6.85 23.91 38.42
N ILE A 381 6.86 24.21 37.11
CA ILE A 381 7.77 23.58 36.16
C ILE A 381 9.21 23.99 36.42
N ASP A 382 9.44 25.28 36.68
CA ASP A 382 10.79 25.81 36.95
C ASP A 382 11.35 25.18 38.22
N ALA A 383 10.54 25.08 39.27
CA ALA A 383 10.89 24.42 40.52
C ALA A 383 11.15 22.93 40.35
N ALA A 384 10.29 22.24 39.60
CA ALA A 384 10.42 20.82 39.32
C ALA A 384 11.74 20.49 38.61
N TYR A 385 12.22 21.34 37.70
CA TYR A 385 13.44 21.15 36.91
C TYR A 385 14.63 21.99 37.40
N ALA A 386 14.55 22.61 38.57
CA ALA A 386 15.67 23.34 39.17
C ALA A 386 16.82 22.38 39.55
N PRO A 387 18.09 22.81 39.38
CA PRO A 387 19.26 22.02 39.74
C PRO A 387 19.27 21.64 41.22
N GLY A 388 19.78 20.45 41.54
CA GLY A 388 19.71 19.88 42.90
C GLY A 388 20.55 20.66 43.93
N PRO A 389 20.17 20.66 45.22
CA PRO A 389 21.04 21.18 46.27
C PRO A 389 22.15 20.17 46.57
N GLY A 390 23.39 20.44 46.15
CA GLY A 390 24.55 19.66 46.64
C GLY A 390 25.84 19.61 45.81
N LEU A 391 25.92 20.17 44.59
CA LEU A 391 27.16 20.10 43.78
C LEU A 391 27.70 21.49 43.47
N THR A 392 28.24 22.15 44.49
CA THR A 392 29.18 23.26 44.31
C THR A 392 30.55 22.69 43.92
N GLY A 393 30.73 22.44 42.63
CA GLY A 393 32.00 21.96 42.06
C GLY A 393 31.78 21.46 40.65
N GLY A 394 32.53 22.01 39.70
CA GLY A 394 32.38 21.70 38.26
C GLY A 394 32.34 20.20 37.98
N ALA A 395 31.48 19.82 37.01
CA ALA A 395 31.13 18.46 36.57
C ALA A 395 29.94 17.79 37.30
N GLY A 396 28.74 18.37 37.14
CA GLY A 396 27.46 17.69 37.40
C GLY A 396 26.36 18.24 36.51
N ARG A 397 26.16 17.67 35.31
CA ARG A 397 25.00 18.00 34.46
C ARG A 397 23.73 17.47 35.14
N ASP A 398 23.05 18.35 35.88
CA ASP A 398 21.74 18.15 36.50
C ASP A 398 20.67 17.75 35.48
N GLY A 399 20.27 16.47 35.47
CA GLY A 399 19.17 15.96 34.66
C GLY A 399 19.39 16.06 33.12
N PRO A 400 18.77 15.19 32.31
CA PRO A 400 18.93 15.27 30.87
C PRO A 400 18.13 16.40 30.20
N TRP A 401 17.31 17.16 30.95
CA TRP A 401 16.42 18.19 30.42
C TRP A 401 16.40 19.45 31.30
N THR A 402 16.37 20.62 30.66
CA THR A 402 16.26 21.93 31.32
C THR A 402 14.80 22.33 31.54
N ALA A 403 14.54 23.27 32.46
CA ALA A 403 13.20 23.80 32.71
C ALA A 403 12.55 24.43 31.46
N ALA A 404 13.34 25.15 30.65
CA ALA A 404 12.87 25.75 29.40
C ALA A 404 12.39 24.69 28.39
N GLN A 405 13.19 23.63 28.19
CA GLN A 405 12.82 22.51 27.32
C GLN A 405 11.56 21.79 27.84
N ALA A 406 11.50 21.53 29.15
CA ALA A 406 10.36 20.88 29.77
C ALA A 406 9.08 21.70 29.59
N ARG A 407 9.15 23.02 29.77
CA ARG A 407 8.03 23.95 29.54
C ARG A 407 7.54 23.86 28.10
N THR A 408 8.42 23.99 27.11
CA THR A 408 8.04 23.88 25.68
C THR A 408 7.33 22.57 25.35
N TRP A 409 7.87 21.43 25.79
CA TRP A 409 7.28 20.13 25.49
C TRP A 409 5.99 19.86 26.27
N LEU A 410 5.88 20.29 27.53
CA LEU A 410 4.65 20.17 28.31
C LEU A 410 3.56 21.09 27.75
N THR A 411 3.89 22.30 27.29
CA THR A 411 2.95 23.19 26.58
C THR A 411 2.42 22.53 25.31
N PHE A 412 3.29 21.92 24.50
CA PHE A 412 2.86 21.18 23.32
C PHE A 412 1.90 20.02 23.66
N LEU A 413 2.23 19.22 24.70
CA LEU A 413 1.40 18.11 25.14
C LEU A 413 0.07 18.57 25.75
N ALA A 414 0.07 19.66 26.52
CA ALA A 414 -1.12 20.23 27.13
C ALA A 414 -2.11 20.73 26.06
N ARG A 415 -1.61 21.42 25.03
CA ARG A 415 -2.43 21.82 23.87
C ARG A 415 -2.94 20.63 23.08
N TYR A 416 -2.08 19.64 22.80
CA TYR A 416 -2.53 18.41 22.14
C TYR A 416 -3.74 17.79 22.86
N LEU A 417 -3.67 17.67 24.18
CA LEU A 417 -4.78 17.14 24.98
C LEU A 417 -6.00 18.07 24.96
N HIS A 418 -5.78 19.39 25.07
CA HIS A 418 -6.85 20.40 25.03
C HIS A 418 -7.61 20.41 23.69
N ASP A 419 -6.89 20.48 22.56
CA ASP A 419 -7.45 20.54 21.20
C ASP A 419 -8.29 19.30 20.87
N HIS A 420 -7.91 18.15 21.43
CA HIS A 420 -8.60 16.89 21.22
C HIS A 420 -9.66 16.58 22.29
N ARG A 421 -9.85 17.47 23.28
CA ARG A 421 -10.71 17.28 24.46
C ARG A 421 -10.41 15.97 25.21
N GLU A 422 -9.13 15.63 25.30
CA GLU A 422 -8.67 14.46 26.04
C GLU A 422 -7.95 14.87 27.33
N ARG A 423 -8.00 13.98 28.32
CA ARG A 423 -7.20 14.11 29.56
C ARG A 423 -6.03 13.13 29.58
N ASP A 424 -6.20 11.99 28.91
CA ASP A 424 -5.24 10.89 28.92
C ASP A 424 -4.29 10.96 27.73
N LEU A 425 -2.99 11.03 28.02
CA LEU A 425 -1.93 10.92 27.03
C LEU A 425 -1.69 9.45 26.66
N ALA A 426 -2.53 8.93 25.77
CA ALA A 426 -2.39 7.61 25.18
C ALA A 426 -1.36 7.61 24.04
N TRP A 427 -0.19 7.03 24.29
CA TRP A 427 0.95 7.06 23.35
C TRP A 427 0.64 6.41 21.98
N TRP A 428 -0.22 5.39 21.95
CA TRP A 428 -0.61 4.69 20.71
C TRP A 428 -1.58 5.49 19.82
N ARG A 429 -2.28 6.49 20.39
CA ARG A 429 -3.19 7.37 19.63
C ARG A 429 -2.46 8.55 18.98
N MET A 430 -1.24 8.85 19.41
CA MET A 430 -0.46 9.99 18.92
C MET A 430 -0.24 9.93 17.40
N SER A 431 0.02 8.74 16.85
CA SER A 431 0.27 8.58 15.41
C SER A 431 -0.94 8.88 14.53
N GLU A 432 -2.17 8.67 15.02
CA GLU A 432 -3.37 8.93 14.24
C GLU A 432 -3.73 10.41 14.19
N ARG A 433 -3.27 11.19 15.17
CA ARG A 433 -3.75 12.55 15.42
C ARG A 433 -2.71 13.62 15.09
N LEU A 434 -1.44 13.33 15.37
CA LEU A 434 -0.34 14.28 15.18
C LEU A 434 0.31 14.19 13.80
N LEU A 435 0.14 13.07 13.09
CA LEU A 435 0.70 12.89 11.76
C LEU A 435 -0.24 13.44 10.69
N SER A 436 0.35 14.07 9.67
CA SER A 436 -0.39 14.49 8.47
C SER A 436 -0.97 13.28 7.75
N PRO A 437 -2.14 13.38 7.11
CA PRO A 437 -2.65 12.34 6.22
C PRO A 437 -1.70 11.97 5.07
N TRP A 438 -0.71 12.79 4.73
CA TRP A 438 0.28 12.47 3.69
C TRP A 438 1.53 11.76 4.23
N PHE A 439 1.66 11.66 5.54
CA PHE A 439 2.83 11.05 6.17
C PHE A 439 2.94 9.53 5.89
N PRO A 440 1.86 8.72 5.99
CA PRO A 440 1.95 7.29 5.71
C PRO A 440 2.30 6.96 4.24
N PRO A 441 1.71 7.62 3.23
CA PRO A 441 2.17 7.47 1.84
C PRO A 441 3.63 7.84 1.65
N ALA A 442 4.10 8.96 2.21
CA ALA A 442 5.49 9.38 2.07
C ALA A 442 6.48 8.36 2.67
N ILE A 443 6.18 7.83 3.86
CA ILE A 443 7.00 6.77 4.48
C ILE A 443 6.90 5.46 3.70
N GLY A 444 5.71 5.10 3.21
CA GLY A 444 5.51 3.92 2.37
C GLY A 444 6.37 3.96 1.11
N VAL A 445 6.40 5.12 0.42
CA VAL A 445 7.23 5.34 -0.77
C VAL A 445 8.72 5.28 -0.42
N LEU A 446 9.15 5.94 0.66
CA LEU A 446 10.55 5.91 1.09
C LEU A 446 11.01 4.49 1.43
N ALA A 447 10.21 3.75 2.21
CA ALA A 447 10.52 2.37 2.58
C ALA A 447 10.46 1.43 1.36
N GLY A 448 9.51 1.66 0.44
CA GLY A 448 9.42 0.96 -0.82
C GLY A 448 10.65 1.19 -1.69
N LEU A 449 11.13 2.43 -1.80
CA LEU A 449 12.35 2.76 -2.54
C LEU A 449 13.59 2.08 -1.93
N VAL A 450 13.72 2.07 -0.60
CA VAL A 450 14.81 1.35 0.09
C VAL A 450 14.74 -0.16 -0.19
N LEU A 451 13.55 -0.75 -0.14
CA LEU A 451 13.35 -2.18 -0.44
C LEU A 451 13.61 -2.51 -1.91
N GLY A 452 13.17 -1.66 -2.84
CA GLY A 452 13.41 -1.81 -4.27
C GLY A 452 14.90 -1.73 -4.61
N ILE A 453 15.61 -0.74 -4.03
CA ILE A 453 17.08 -0.63 -4.16
C ILE A 453 17.78 -1.83 -3.53
N GLY A 454 17.33 -2.29 -2.36
CA GLY A 454 17.89 -3.47 -1.70
C GLY A 454 17.71 -4.74 -2.53
N ALA A 455 16.52 -4.95 -3.10
CA ALA A 455 16.23 -6.08 -3.99
C ALA A 455 17.06 -6.00 -5.29
N LEU A 456 17.20 -4.81 -5.86
CA LEU A 456 18.03 -4.57 -7.03
C LEU A 456 19.51 -4.86 -6.75
N ALA A 457 20.04 -4.32 -5.65
CA ALA A 457 21.41 -4.57 -5.22
C ALA A 457 21.66 -6.06 -4.99
N TRP A 458 20.68 -6.78 -4.43
CA TRP A 458 20.73 -8.23 -4.26
C TRP A 458 20.78 -8.98 -5.59
N ILE A 459 19.88 -8.66 -6.53
CA ILE A 459 19.83 -9.27 -7.88
C ILE A 459 21.16 -9.07 -8.61
N VAL A 460 21.71 -7.86 -8.57
CA VAL A 460 23.00 -7.51 -9.19
C VAL A 460 24.16 -8.27 -8.52
N LEU A 461 24.21 -8.29 -7.18
CA LEU A 461 25.28 -8.95 -6.42
C LEU A 461 25.31 -10.46 -6.67
N THR A 462 24.14 -11.07 -6.83
CA THR A 462 24.00 -12.53 -6.95
C THR A 462 23.99 -13.03 -8.40
N GLY A 463 23.92 -12.13 -9.38
CA GLY A 463 23.80 -12.48 -10.80
C GLY A 463 22.51 -13.23 -11.11
N ALA A 464 21.46 -13.01 -10.32
CA ALA A 464 20.23 -13.79 -10.28
C ALA A 464 19.47 -13.83 -11.61
N LEU A 465 19.65 -12.81 -12.45
CA LEU A 465 19.06 -12.69 -13.77
C LEU A 465 20.23 -12.50 -14.74
N GLY A 466 20.27 -13.32 -15.80
CA GLY A 466 21.38 -13.34 -16.77
C GLY A 466 21.69 -11.98 -17.39
N ALA A 467 22.83 -11.86 -18.07
CA ALA A 467 23.29 -10.58 -18.63
C ALA A 467 22.29 -9.94 -19.62
N GLU A 468 21.43 -10.74 -20.25
CA GLU A 468 20.38 -10.33 -21.18
C GLU A 468 19.23 -9.57 -20.50
N ALA A 469 18.95 -9.82 -19.21
CA ALA A 469 17.86 -9.19 -18.46
C ALA A 469 18.26 -7.85 -17.79
N ARG A 470 19.46 -7.33 -18.04
CA ARG A 470 19.98 -6.10 -17.39
C ARG A 470 19.13 -4.86 -17.68
N GLY A 471 18.41 -4.83 -18.81
CA GLY A 471 17.48 -3.75 -19.16
C GLY A 471 16.27 -3.66 -18.21
N ASP A 472 15.83 -4.78 -17.63
CA ASP A 472 14.59 -4.88 -16.85
C ASP A 472 14.79 -4.67 -15.34
N PHE A 473 16.04 -4.57 -14.89
CA PHE A 473 16.40 -4.44 -13.48
C PHE A 473 15.73 -3.24 -12.76
N PRO A 474 15.71 -2.02 -13.33
CA PRO A 474 15.03 -0.87 -12.71
C PRO A 474 13.52 -1.07 -12.60
N VAL A 475 12.93 -1.78 -13.58
CA VAL A 475 11.51 -2.07 -13.64
C VAL A 475 11.11 -3.04 -12.52
N ILE A 476 11.87 -4.12 -12.34
CA ILE A 476 11.67 -5.11 -11.27
C ILE A 476 11.80 -4.45 -9.88
N GLY A 477 12.84 -3.64 -9.68
CA GLY A 477 13.00 -2.88 -8.43
C GLY A 477 11.86 -1.89 -8.18
N GLY A 478 11.35 -1.27 -9.26
CA GLY A 478 10.19 -0.38 -9.25
C GLY A 478 8.89 -1.09 -8.84
N PHE A 479 8.64 -2.29 -9.36
CA PHE A 479 7.46 -3.08 -8.97
C PHE A 479 7.52 -3.53 -7.50
N ILE A 480 8.67 -4.00 -7.03
CA ILE A 480 8.85 -4.41 -5.63
C ILE A 480 8.65 -3.21 -4.69
N GLY A 481 9.31 -2.08 -4.99
CA GLY A 481 9.21 -0.88 -4.18
C GLY A 481 7.84 -0.22 -4.23
N GLY A 482 7.26 -0.07 -5.42
CA GLY A 482 5.92 0.49 -5.64
C GLY A 482 4.82 -0.38 -5.01
N GLY A 483 4.92 -1.70 -5.15
CA GLY A 483 4.03 -2.67 -4.51
C GLY A 483 4.08 -2.57 -2.98
N PHE A 484 5.29 -2.51 -2.40
CA PHE A 484 5.44 -2.32 -0.96
C PHE A 484 4.85 -0.98 -0.48
N ALA A 485 5.10 0.11 -1.22
CA ALA A 485 4.56 1.43 -0.88
C ALA A 485 3.03 1.43 -0.86
N LEU A 486 2.41 0.82 -1.87
CA LEU A 486 0.95 0.65 -1.96
C LEU A 486 0.40 -0.19 -0.81
N LEU A 487 0.99 -1.36 -0.55
CA LEU A 487 0.56 -2.25 0.54
C LEU A 487 0.73 -1.58 1.91
N SER A 488 1.80 -0.82 2.12
CA SER A 488 2.03 -0.06 3.35
C SER A 488 0.95 0.97 3.60
N VAL A 489 0.49 1.67 2.56
CA VAL A 489 -0.62 2.64 2.63
C VAL A 489 -1.94 1.91 2.95
N ILE A 490 -2.23 0.81 2.27
CA ILE A 490 -3.44 0.00 2.50
C ILE A 490 -3.45 -0.51 3.94
N VAL A 491 -2.34 -1.06 4.43
CA VAL A 491 -2.22 -1.56 5.80
C VAL A 491 -2.37 -0.44 6.83
N TRP A 492 -1.76 0.73 6.58
CA TRP A 492 -1.84 1.87 7.50
C TRP A 492 -3.28 2.36 7.70
N TYR A 493 -4.05 2.52 6.61
CA TYR A 493 -5.44 3.03 6.68
C TYR A 493 -6.49 1.95 6.91
N GLY A 494 -6.20 0.71 6.51
CA GLY A 494 -7.07 -0.45 6.63
C GLY A 494 -7.04 -1.07 8.03
N VAL A 495 -5.91 -0.97 8.74
CA VAL A 495 -5.79 -1.40 10.13
C VAL A 495 -5.76 -0.16 11.04
N PRO A 496 -6.88 0.19 11.71
CA PRO A 496 -6.90 1.28 12.67
C PRO A 496 -5.86 1.03 13.78
N GLY A 497 -5.39 2.10 14.43
CA GLY A 497 -4.39 2.02 15.50
C GLY A 497 -4.86 1.12 16.63
N ASN A 498 -4.37 -0.12 16.60
CA ASN A 498 -4.71 -1.13 17.59
C ASN A 498 -4.15 -0.73 18.95
N THR A 499 -4.83 -1.15 20.02
CA THR A 499 -4.29 -1.06 21.38
C THR A 499 -2.97 -1.83 21.47
N PRO A 500 -2.02 -1.41 22.32
CA PRO A 500 -0.75 -2.09 22.50
C PRO A 500 -0.94 -3.59 22.76
N GLY A 501 -0.28 -4.42 21.96
CA GLY A 501 -0.32 -5.88 22.09
C GLY A 501 0.68 -6.39 23.13
N ARG A 502 0.45 -7.61 23.60
CA ARG A 502 1.35 -8.29 24.55
C ARG A 502 1.65 -9.69 24.03
N LEU A 503 2.89 -10.13 24.20
CA LEU A 503 3.23 -11.54 23.99
C LEU A 503 2.77 -12.33 25.20
N SER A 504 2.07 -13.42 24.95
CA SER A 504 2.02 -14.52 25.89
C SER A 504 2.00 -15.84 25.14
N PHE A 505 2.39 -16.92 25.83
CA PHE A 505 2.37 -18.27 25.29
C PHE A 505 1.29 -19.04 26.04
N THR A 506 0.04 -18.89 25.61
CA THR A 506 -1.06 -19.66 26.21
C THR A 506 -1.70 -20.59 25.19
N VAL A 507 -1.89 -21.84 25.60
CA VAL A 507 -2.51 -22.86 24.74
C VAL A 507 -4.04 -22.70 24.73
N GLN A 508 -4.63 -22.09 25.77
CA GLN A 508 -6.08 -21.94 25.91
C GLN A 508 -6.68 -21.02 24.84
N GLY A 509 -7.73 -21.47 24.14
CA GLY A 509 -8.41 -20.70 23.09
C GLY A 509 -7.56 -20.43 21.83
N SER A 510 -6.42 -21.12 21.69
CA SER A 510 -5.48 -21.02 20.56
C SER A 510 -6.14 -21.34 19.22
N LEU A 511 -6.99 -22.37 19.15
CA LEU A 511 -7.70 -22.75 17.92
C LEU A 511 -8.57 -21.61 17.38
N GLY A 512 -9.23 -20.85 18.26
CA GLY A 512 -10.01 -19.67 17.89
C GLY A 512 -9.13 -18.53 17.36
N ARG A 513 -7.95 -18.33 17.95
CA ARG A 513 -6.97 -17.32 17.49
C ARG A 513 -6.37 -17.68 16.14
N LEU A 514 -5.88 -18.92 15.99
CA LEU A 514 -5.35 -19.44 14.74
C LEU A 514 -6.37 -19.30 13.60
N ARG A 515 -7.64 -19.65 13.83
CA ARG A 515 -8.71 -19.49 12.83
C ARG A 515 -8.99 -18.03 12.46
N ARG A 516 -8.92 -17.11 13.43
CA ARG A 516 -9.12 -15.68 13.16
C ARG A 516 -7.96 -15.11 12.33
N GLY A 517 -6.72 -15.38 12.74
CA GLY A 517 -5.53 -14.96 12.01
C GLY A 517 -5.50 -15.55 10.60
N PHE A 518 -5.81 -16.84 10.45
CA PHE A 518 -5.91 -17.49 9.14
C PHE A 518 -6.94 -16.82 8.24
N ARG A 519 -8.16 -16.60 8.75
CA ARG A 519 -9.21 -15.92 7.98
C ARG A 519 -8.82 -14.49 7.61
N ALA A 520 -8.23 -13.75 8.54
CA ALA A 520 -7.78 -12.38 8.29
C ALA A 520 -6.68 -12.33 7.22
N GLY A 521 -5.76 -13.29 7.22
CA GLY A 521 -4.71 -13.38 6.21
C GLY A 521 -5.22 -13.77 4.84
N VAL A 522 -6.15 -14.73 4.77
CA VAL A 522 -6.81 -15.08 3.50
C VAL A 522 -7.59 -13.89 2.95
N THR A 523 -8.36 -13.17 3.77
CA THR A 523 -9.12 -12.00 3.30
C THR A 523 -8.20 -10.88 2.86
N LEU A 524 -7.14 -10.58 3.63
CA LEU A 524 -6.15 -9.56 3.27
C LEU A 524 -5.48 -9.88 1.93
N THR A 525 -5.10 -11.15 1.72
CA THR A 525 -4.46 -11.59 0.48
C THR A 525 -5.42 -11.52 -0.69
N ALA A 526 -6.68 -11.94 -0.51
CA ALA A 526 -7.69 -11.82 -1.56
C ALA A 526 -7.91 -10.36 -1.99
N PHE A 527 -8.00 -9.42 -1.04
CA PHE A 527 -8.12 -7.99 -1.33
C PHE A 527 -6.89 -7.41 -2.03
N ALA A 528 -5.69 -7.84 -1.65
CA ALA A 528 -4.45 -7.36 -2.25
C ALA A 528 -4.16 -7.99 -3.63
N ALA A 529 -4.47 -9.27 -3.81
CA ALA A 529 -4.19 -10.03 -5.02
C ALA A 529 -5.19 -9.77 -6.13
N ALA A 530 -6.47 -9.49 -5.82
CA ALA A 530 -7.50 -9.25 -6.83
C ALA A 530 -7.14 -8.19 -7.90
N PRO A 531 -6.66 -6.97 -7.56
CA PRO A 531 -6.27 -5.99 -8.57
C PRO A 531 -5.04 -6.41 -9.37
N VAL A 532 -4.07 -7.10 -8.74
CA VAL A 532 -2.86 -7.59 -9.42
C VAL A 532 -3.23 -8.69 -10.41
N LEU A 533 -4.06 -9.64 -10.01
CA LEU A 533 -4.58 -10.71 -10.87
C LEU A 533 -5.40 -10.15 -12.02
N LEU A 534 -6.20 -9.10 -11.82
CA LEU A 534 -6.97 -8.46 -12.89
C LEU A 534 -6.06 -7.81 -13.94
N VAL A 535 -5.00 -7.12 -13.49
CA VAL A 535 -4.02 -6.48 -14.39
C VAL A 535 -3.22 -7.54 -15.15
N LEU A 536 -2.74 -8.56 -14.45
CA LEU A 536 -1.99 -9.66 -15.05
C LEU A 536 -2.85 -10.45 -16.03
N ALA A 537 -4.11 -10.75 -15.69
CA ALA A 537 -5.03 -11.43 -16.58
C ALA A 537 -5.38 -10.59 -17.82
N GLY A 538 -5.49 -9.26 -17.66
CA GLY A 538 -5.66 -8.35 -18.79
C GLY A 538 -4.42 -8.29 -19.69
N ALA A 539 -3.22 -8.35 -19.12
CA ALA A 539 -1.97 -8.38 -19.87
C ALA A 539 -1.80 -9.70 -20.64
N THR A 540 -2.06 -10.85 -20.00
CA THR A 540 -1.99 -12.16 -20.67
C THR A 540 -3.02 -12.27 -21.78
N ALA A 541 -4.24 -11.78 -21.56
CA ALA A 541 -5.29 -11.68 -22.58
C ALA A 541 -4.87 -10.90 -23.84
N LEU A 542 -4.00 -9.90 -23.67
CA LEU A 542 -3.50 -9.05 -24.76
C LEU A 542 -2.24 -9.64 -25.43
N SER A 543 -1.50 -10.51 -24.75
CA SER A 543 -0.26 -11.10 -25.25
C SER A 543 -0.42 -12.49 -25.86
N THR A 544 -1.52 -13.21 -25.58
CA THR A 544 -1.78 -14.54 -26.15
C THR A 544 -2.30 -14.45 -27.59
N PRO A 545 -1.59 -15.01 -28.60
CA PRO A 545 -1.97 -14.91 -30.02
C PRO A 545 -3.37 -15.46 -30.32
N ASP A 546 -3.77 -16.54 -29.63
CA ASP A 546 -5.05 -17.23 -29.83
C ASP A 546 -6.22 -16.61 -29.04
N GLY A 547 -5.99 -15.44 -28.42
CA GLY A 547 -6.98 -14.70 -27.65
C GLY A 547 -7.21 -15.22 -26.22
N PRO A 548 -8.04 -14.52 -25.43
CA PRO A 548 -8.19 -14.74 -23.99
C PRO A 548 -8.92 -16.04 -23.59
N GLY A 549 -9.48 -16.78 -24.57
CA GLY A 549 -10.14 -18.07 -24.35
C GLY A 549 -9.32 -19.27 -24.80
N SER A 550 -8.07 -19.06 -25.22
CA SER A 550 -7.16 -20.13 -25.61
C SER A 550 -6.82 -21.04 -24.44
N VAL A 551 -6.44 -22.29 -24.76
CA VAL A 551 -6.02 -23.29 -23.76
C VAL A 551 -4.85 -22.76 -22.93
N ASP A 552 -3.91 -22.06 -23.56
CA ASP A 552 -2.75 -21.45 -22.90
C ASP A 552 -3.16 -20.29 -21.98
N ALA A 553 -4.05 -19.40 -22.41
CA ALA A 553 -4.58 -18.34 -21.55
C ALA A 553 -5.32 -18.90 -20.33
N VAL A 554 -6.12 -19.96 -20.52
CA VAL A 554 -6.83 -20.66 -19.44
C VAL A 554 -5.85 -21.31 -18.47
N GLU A 555 -4.77 -21.94 -18.96
CA GLU A 555 -3.73 -22.49 -18.10
C GLU A 555 -3.04 -21.39 -17.28
N ASP A 556 -2.69 -20.26 -17.89
CA ASP A 556 -2.09 -19.13 -17.20
C ASP A 556 -3.02 -18.52 -16.12
N TYR A 557 -4.31 -18.35 -16.42
CA TYR A 557 -5.28 -17.88 -15.41
C TYR A 557 -5.42 -18.85 -14.24
N CYS A 558 -5.46 -20.15 -14.51
CA CYS A 558 -5.54 -21.17 -13.48
C CYS A 558 -4.27 -21.23 -12.62
N VAL A 559 -3.09 -21.09 -13.23
CA VAL A 559 -1.79 -20.99 -12.53
C VAL A 559 -1.75 -19.73 -11.66
N MET A 560 -2.14 -18.57 -12.19
CA MET A 560 -2.24 -17.32 -11.42
C MET A 560 -3.20 -17.44 -10.23
N GLY A 561 -4.37 -18.06 -10.45
CA GLY A 561 -5.36 -18.34 -9.41
C GLY A 561 -4.83 -19.30 -8.34
N GLY A 562 -4.12 -20.35 -8.75
CA GLY A 562 -3.47 -21.32 -7.85
C GLY A 562 -2.39 -20.67 -6.99
N VAL A 563 -1.50 -19.89 -7.59
CA VAL A 563 -0.45 -19.13 -6.86
C VAL A 563 -1.07 -18.15 -5.87
N ALA A 564 -2.10 -17.40 -6.27
CA ALA A 564 -2.80 -16.49 -5.36
C ALA A 564 -3.50 -17.22 -4.20
N GLY A 565 -4.14 -18.37 -4.48
CA GLY A 565 -4.75 -19.22 -3.46
C GLY A 565 -3.73 -19.74 -2.44
N CYS A 566 -2.58 -20.24 -2.90
CA CYS A 566 -1.51 -20.70 -2.03
C CYS A 566 -0.84 -19.56 -1.26
N LEU A 567 -0.63 -18.40 -1.87
CA LEU A 567 -0.13 -17.21 -1.16
C LEU A 567 -1.11 -16.76 -0.07
N ALA A 568 -2.42 -16.89 -0.30
CA ALA A 568 -3.44 -16.61 0.71
C ALA A 568 -3.37 -17.61 1.89
N VAL A 569 -3.06 -18.89 1.62
CA VAL A 569 -2.80 -19.88 2.67
C VAL A 569 -1.53 -19.56 3.44
N VAL A 570 -0.41 -19.23 2.77
CA VAL A 570 0.86 -18.85 3.40
C VAL A 570 0.68 -17.62 4.30
N THR A 571 0.04 -16.57 3.78
CA THR A 571 -0.26 -15.35 4.54
C THR A 571 -1.23 -15.63 5.68
N GLY A 572 -2.22 -16.51 5.45
CA GLY A 572 -3.12 -17.02 6.49
C GLY A 572 -2.37 -17.74 7.61
N LEU A 573 -1.42 -18.63 7.30
CA LEU A 573 -0.59 -19.32 8.29
C LEU A 573 0.30 -18.33 9.04
N ALA A 574 0.89 -17.36 8.36
CA ALA A 574 1.72 -16.32 8.97
C ALA A 574 0.92 -15.47 9.96
N LEU A 575 -0.29 -15.04 9.59
CA LEU A 575 -1.18 -14.30 10.48
C LEU A 575 -1.79 -15.18 11.58
N ALA A 576 -2.02 -16.46 11.32
CA ALA A 576 -2.42 -17.42 12.36
C ALA A 576 -1.33 -17.56 13.42
N ALA A 577 -0.07 -17.73 12.99
CA ALA A 577 1.09 -17.79 13.89
C ALA A 577 1.27 -16.48 14.66
N HIS A 578 1.10 -15.33 13.98
CA HIS A 578 1.10 -14.01 14.61
C HIS A 578 0.03 -13.85 15.69
N ASP A 579 -1.22 -14.21 15.38
CA ASP A 579 -2.35 -14.11 16.30
C ASP A 579 -2.28 -15.14 17.43
N TRP A 580 -1.62 -16.27 17.20
CA TRP A 580 -1.36 -17.27 18.23
C TRP A 580 -0.44 -16.73 19.33
N LEU A 581 0.62 -16.02 18.95
CA LEU A 581 1.54 -15.31 19.87
C LEU A 581 0.88 -14.14 20.61
N ASN A 582 -0.20 -13.58 20.06
CA ASN A 582 -1.05 -12.59 20.73
C ASN A 582 -2.04 -13.28 21.67
N ALA A 583 -1.53 -14.18 22.50
CA ALA A 583 -2.31 -14.76 23.57
C ALA A 583 -2.44 -13.77 24.75
N PRO A 584 -3.46 -13.92 25.58
CA PRO A 584 -3.66 -13.06 26.75
C PRO A 584 -2.71 -13.43 27.88
N PRO A 585 -2.36 -12.49 28.75
CA PRO A 585 -1.76 -12.85 30.03
C PRO A 585 -2.83 -13.52 30.92
N HIS A 586 -2.45 -14.60 31.61
CA HIS A 586 -3.28 -15.25 32.63
C HIS A 586 -3.26 -14.51 33.97
N HIS A 587 -2.23 -13.67 34.16
CA HIS A 587 -2.00 -12.89 35.35
C HIS A 587 -2.16 -11.39 35.03
N ALA A 588 -2.64 -10.62 36.00
CA ALA A 588 -2.53 -9.18 35.99
C ALA A 588 -1.05 -8.83 35.79
N ALA A 589 -0.76 -7.99 34.81
CA ALA A 589 0.60 -7.53 34.57
C ALA A 589 0.75 -6.10 35.08
N GLN A 590 1.94 -5.79 35.63
CA GLN A 590 2.28 -4.44 36.04
C GLN A 590 2.03 -3.44 34.92
N VAL A 591 1.17 -2.46 35.20
CA VAL A 591 0.73 -1.49 34.23
C VAL A 591 1.61 -0.27 34.41
N SER A 592 2.58 -0.07 33.53
CA SER A 592 3.26 1.21 33.38
C SER A 592 3.31 1.62 31.91
N PRO A 593 3.24 2.91 31.57
CA PRO A 593 3.36 3.36 30.18
C PRO A 593 4.65 2.84 29.53
N GLY A 594 5.79 2.90 30.22
CA GLY A 594 7.07 2.36 29.76
C GLY A 594 7.05 0.84 29.56
N GLY A 595 6.48 0.10 30.52
CA GLY A 595 6.29 -1.35 30.42
C GLY A 595 5.40 -1.74 29.23
N SER A 596 4.30 -1.01 29.02
CA SER A 596 3.39 -1.23 27.89
C SER A 596 4.07 -1.06 26.53
N ILE A 597 4.92 -0.04 26.38
CA ILE A 597 5.70 0.20 25.16
C ILE A 597 6.74 -0.91 24.94
N ALA A 598 7.46 -1.29 26.00
CA ALA A 598 8.47 -2.36 25.90
C ALA A 598 7.84 -3.72 25.58
N GLN A 599 6.63 -3.98 26.06
CA GLN A 599 5.90 -5.20 25.79
C GLN A 599 5.30 -5.23 24.39
N ASP A 600 4.73 -4.12 23.92
CA ASP A 600 4.26 -4.00 22.53
C ASP A 600 5.43 -4.08 21.55
N ARG A 601 6.59 -3.50 21.86
CA ARG A 601 7.82 -3.67 21.06
C ARG A 601 8.20 -5.14 20.92
N ARG A 602 8.25 -5.88 22.03
CA ARG A 602 8.57 -7.31 22.01
C ARG A 602 7.54 -8.09 21.19
N SER A 603 6.25 -7.79 21.38
CA SER A 603 5.14 -8.41 20.62
C SER A 603 5.18 -8.12 19.14
N ALA A 604 5.42 -6.88 18.75
CA ALA A 604 5.54 -6.46 17.37
C ALA A 604 6.73 -7.16 16.71
N LEU A 605 7.91 -7.14 17.33
CA LEU A 605 9.12 -7.75 16.77
C LEU A 605 9.02 -9.27 16.69
N ALA A 606 8.61 -9.95 17.76
CA ALA A 606 8.48 -11.41 17.75
C ALA A 606 7.36 -11.88 16.82
N GLY A 607 6.22 -11.17 16.80
CA GLY A 607 5.11 -11.48 15.92
C GLY A 607 5.43 -11.25 14.44
N ALA A 608 6.19 -10.19 14.13
CA ALA A 608 6.64 -9.91 12.76
C ALA A 608 7.74 -10.88 12.31
N ALA A 609 8.69 -11.20 13.19
CA ALA A 609 9.73 -12.18 12.90
C ALA A 609 9.15 -13.57 12.68
N LEU A 610 8.23 -14.04 13.54
CA LEU A 610 7.60 -15.35 13.36
C LEU A 610 6.81 -15.41 12.05
N ALA A 611 5.97 -14.40 11.80
CA ALA A 611 5.18 -14.37 10.57
C ALA A 611 6.08 -14.27 9.32
N GLY A 612 7.12 -13.45 9.35
CA GLY A 612 8.12 -13.35 8.29
C GLY A 612 8.85 -14.68 8.05
N CYS A 613 9.23 -15.40 9.11
CA CYS A 613 9.83 -16.73 9.02
C CYS A 613 8.85 -17.77 8.46
N VAL A 614 7.55 -17.70 8.82
CA VAL A 614 6.53 -18.57 8.25
C VAL A 614 6.39 -18.32 6.75
N VAL A 615 6.31 -17.05 6.33
CA VAL A 615 6.28 -16.69 4.90
C VAL A 615 7.56 -17.11 4.19
N ALA A 616 8.73 -16.95 4.81
CA ALA A 616 9.98 -17.40 4.22
C ALA A 616 10.00 -18.93 4.05
N ALA A 617 9.71 -19.69 5.11
CA ALA A 617 9.78 -21.15 5.08
C ALA A 617 8.72 -21.79 4.20
N THR A 618 7.53 -21.19 4.10
CA THR A 618 6.39 -21.78 3.37
C THR A 618 6.09 -21.08 2.04
N GLY A 619 6.70 -19.92 1.77
CA GLY A 619 6.42 -19.09 0.60
C GLY A 619 6.81 -19.77 -0.72
N LEU A 620 8.03 -20.30 -0.81
CA LEU A 620 8.49 -21.02 -2.00
C LEU A 620 7.69 -22.31 -2.23
N LEU A 621 7.43 -23.08 -1.16
CA LEU A 621 6.60 -24.28 -1.22
C LEU A 621 5.16 -23.94 -1.64
N GLY A 622 4.61 -22.84 -1.12
CA GLY A 622 3.30 -22.33 -1.48
C GLY A 622 3.24 -21.87 -2.94
N TRP A 623 4.26 -21.15 -3.42
CA TRP A 623 4.38 -20.75 -4.83
C TRP A 623 4.36 -21.99 -5.73
N TYR A 624 5.23 -22.97 -5.45
CA TYR A 624 5.33 -24.20 -6.22
C TYR A 624 4.02 -25.00 -6.20
N ALA A 625 3.41 -25.18 -5.02
CA ALA A 625 2.11 -25.84 -4.89
C ALA A 625 1.00 -25.09 -5.65
N GLY A 626 1.07 -23.76 -5.70
CA GLY A 626 0.15 -22.91 -6.45
C GLY A 626 0.26 -23.11 -7.95
N VAL A 627 1.49 -23.12 -8.48
CA VAL A 627 1.77 -23.42 -9.90
C VAL A 627 1.28 -24.81 -10.26
N LEU A 628 1.59 -25.83 -9.46
CA LEU A 628 1.15 -27.21 -9.71
C LEU A 628 -0.36 -27.37 -9.65
N SER A 629 -1.01 -26.82 -8.62
CA SER A 629 -2.46 -26.93 -8.45
C SER A 629 -3.23 -26.18 -9.53
N GLY A 630 -2.75 -25.02 -9.96
CA GLY A 630 -3.32 -24.28 -11.08
C GLY A 630 -3.17 -25.01 -12.41
N ALA A 631 -1.98 -25.55 -12.70
CA ALA A 631 -1.73 -26.35 -13.90
C ALA A 631 -2.56 -27.65 -13.93
N TRP A 632 -2.79 -28.26 -12.76
CA TRP A 632 -3.68 -29.41 -12.63
C TRP A 632 -5.15 -29.02 -12.84
N LEU A 633 -5.59 -27.88 -12.28
CA LEU A 633 -6.94 -27.37 -12.47
C LEU A 633 -7.22 -27.01 -13.93
N ALA A 634 -6.27 -26.36 -14.62
CA ALA A 634 -6.35 -26.06 -16.04
C ALA A 634 -6.59 -27.32 -16.86
N ARG A 635 -5.81 -28.37 -16.59
CA ARG A 635 -5.99 -29.69 -17.22
C ARG A 635 -7.32 -30.33 -16.85
N ALA A 636 -7.74 -30.28 -15.60
CA ALA A 636 -9.04 -30.83 -15.20
C ALA A 636 -10.22 -30.12 -15.89
N LEU A 637 -10.08 -28.82 -16.20
CA LEU A 637 -11.07 -28.05 -16.93
C LEU A 637 -11.02 -28.28 -18.44
N ASN A 638 -9.83 -28.56 -19.01
CA ASN A 638 -9.61 -28.75 -20.44
C ASN A 638 -9.71 -30.23 -20.89
N ASP A 639 -9.34 -31.19 -20.04
CA ASP A 639 -9.28 -32.64 -20.31
C ASP A 639 -10.31 -33.43 -19.49
N TRP A 640 -11.59 -33.36 -19.88
CA TRP A 640 -12.63 -34.23 -19.31
C TRP A 640 -12.57 -35.65 -19.92
N VAL A 641 -12.04 -36.63 -19.15
CA VAL A 641 -12.24 -38.12 -19.14
C VAL A 641 -12.19 -38.92 -20.47
N GLY A 642 -11.91 -38.33 -21.62
CA GLY A 642 -12.04 -39.01 -22.93
C GLY A 642 -10.81 -39.11 -23.84
N TRP A 643 -9.71 -38.41 -23.57
CA TRP A 643 -8.53 -38.42 -24.44
C TRP A 643 -7.42 -39.36 -23.92
N PRO A 644 -6.87 -40.29 -24.73
CA PRO A 644 -5.82 -41.20 -24.28
C PRO A 644 -4.49 -40.46 -24.19
N GLY A 645 -3.96 -40.36 -22.97
CA GLY A 645 -2.64 -39.79 -22.69
C GLY A 645 -2.63 -39.03 -21.38
N THR A 646 -2.76 -39.71 -20.24
CA THR A 646 -2.48 -39.08 -18.95
C THR A 646 -0.98 -38.83 -18.84
N PRO A 647 -0.48 -37.58 -18.90
CA PRO A 647 0.92 -37.34 -18.58
C PRO A 647 1.14 -37.74 -17.12
N ASP A 648 2.24 -38.44 -16.87
CA ASP A 648 2.68 -38.79 -15.53
C ASP A 648 2.71 -37.53 -14.65
N LEU A 649 2.07 -37.57 -13.47
CA LEU A 649 2.12 -36.48 -12.50
C LEU A 649 3.57 -36.14 -12.12
N ALA A 650 4.47 -37.13 -12.17
CA ALA A 650 5.90 -36.91 -11.97
C ALA A 650 6.54 -36.10 -13.12
N LEU A 651 6.12 -36.29 -14.37
CA LEU A 651 6.59 -35.49 -15.50
C LEU A 651 6.06 -34.05 -15.43
N LEU A 652 4.80 -33.86 -15.05
CA LEU A 652 4.23 -32.52 -14.82
C LEU A 652 4.94 -31.81 -13.66
N ALA A 653 5.17 -32.51 -12.56
CA ALA A 653 5.91 -31.96 -11.42
C ALA A 653 7.36 -31.63 -11.80
N GLY A 654 8.04 -32.51 -12.53
CA GLY A 654 9.41 -32.31 -12.99
C GLY A 654 9.55 -31.09 -13.92
N SER A 655 8.67 -30.96 -14.91
CA SER A 655 8.67 -29.83 -15.85
C SER A 655 8.34 -28.49 -15.17
N ARG A 656 7.37 -28.48 -14.24
CA ARG A 656 7.03 -27.28 -13.47
C ARG A 656 8.10 -26.91 -12.44
N TRP A 657 8.78 -27.90 -11.87
CA TRP A 657 9.94 -27.66 -10.99
C TRP A 657 11.09 -27.03 -11.76
N GLN A 658 11.41 -27.53 -12.96
CA GLN A 658 12.42 -26.94 -13.83
C GLN A 658 12.07 -25.48 -14.17
N THR A 659 10.84 -25.18 -14.60
CA THR A 659 10.44 -23.80 -14.91
C THR A 659 10.48 -22.86 -13.69
N VAL A 660 10.29 -23.36 -12.46
CA VAL A 660 10.43 -22.54 -11.24
C VAL A 660 11.89 -22.31 -10.85
N VAL A 661 12.80 -23.26 -11.11
CA VAL A 661 14.21 -23.20 -10.67
C VAL A 661 15.15 -22.67 -11.74
N GLU A 662 14.86 -22.91 -13.01
CA GLU A 662 15.63 -22.51 -14.18
C GLU A 662 15.96 -21.00 -14.23
N PRO A 663 15.02 -20.08 -13.90
CA PRO A 663 15.33 -18.64 -13.85
C PRO A 663 16.41 -18.27 -12.82
N PHE A 664 16.62 -19.11 -11.81
CA PHE A 664 17.57 -18.87 -10.71
C PHE A 664 18.87 -19.68 -10.88
N GLY A 665 18.96 -20.53 -11.89
CA GLY A 665 20.08 -21.45 -12.12
C GLY A 665 20.34 -22.39 -10.94
N GLY A 666 21.59 -22.85 -10.79
CA GLY A 666 22.01 -23.71 -9.67
C GLY A 666 22.37 -22.99 -8.37
N ASN A 667 22.17 -21.66 -8.29
CA ASN A 667 22.68 -20.87 -7.17
C ASN A 667 21.66 -20.79 -6.03
N VAL A 668 21.82 -21.68 -5.04
CA VAL A 668 20.96 -21.76 -3.85
C VAL A 668 20.80 -20.41 -3.12
N PHE A 669 21.80 -19.53 -3.16
CA PHE A 669 21.73 -18.20 -2.55
C PHE A 669 20.77 -17.25 -3.26
N VAL A 670 20.70 -17.31 -4.60
CA VAL A 670 19.75 -16.54 -5.41
C VAL A 670 18.32 -16.97 -5.07
N LEU A 671 18.08 -18.29 -5.10
CA LEU A 671 16.79 -18.90 -4.77
C LEU A 671 16.35 -18.48 -3.36
N THR A 672 17.24 -18.59 -2.36
CA THR A 672 16.93 -18.26 -0.96
C THR A 672 16.66 -16.77 -0.76
N GLY A 673 17.34 -15.88 -1.49
CA GLY A 673 17.18 -14.43 -1.32
C GLY A 673 15.86 -13.88 -1.87
N VAL A 674 15.55 -14.17 -3.13
CA VAL A 674 14.40 -13.57 -3.84
C VAL A 674 13.09 -14.28 -3.52
N THR A 675 13.10 -15.61 -3.42
CA THR A 675 11.85 -16.39 -3.29
C THR A 675 11.44 -16.64 -1.83
N VAL A 676 12.39 -16.52 -0.89
CA VAL A 676 12.20 -16.88 0.53
C VAL A 676 12.43 -15.68 1.45
N ALA A 677 13.61 -15.05 1.42
CA ALA A 677 13.94 -13.98 2.36
C ALA A 677 13.18 -12.67 2.10
N LEU A 678 13.05 -12.24 0.84
CA LEU A 678 12.41 -10.97 0.48
C LEU A 678 10.89 -10.95 0.82
N PRO A 679 10.07 -11.96 0.45
CA PRO A 679 8.66 -11.99 0.86
C PRO A 679 8.48 -12.06 2.38
N GLY A 680 9.36 -12.79 3.07
CA GLY A 680 9.39 -12.85 4.53
C GLY A 680 9.68 -11.48 5.17
N ALA A 681 10.67 -10.75 4.66
CA ALA A 681 11.02 -9.40 5.12
C ALA A 681 9.89 -8.40 4.85
N VAL A 682 9.32 -8.40 3.64
CA VAL A 682 8.16 -7.56 3.27
C VAL A 682 6.98 -7.83 4.19
N SER A 683 6.63 -9.10 4.41
CA SER A 683 5.52 -9.50 5.28
C SER A 683 5.76 -9.09 6.73
N GLY A 684 6.98 -9.29 7.25
CA GLY A 684 7.37 -8.85 8.58
C GLY A 684 7.26 -7.34 8.76
N LEU A 685 7.75 -6.55 7.80
CA LEU A 685 7.67 -5.09 7.82
C LEU A 685 6.22 -4.58 7.76
N LEU A 686 5.39 -5.15 6.88
CA LEU A 686 3.96 -4.81 6.80
C LEU A 686 3.24 -5.13 8.11
N LEU A 687 3.54 -6.26 8.75
CA LEU A 687 2.98 -6.60 10.06
C LEU A 687 3.45 -5.66 11.17
N LEU A 688 4.70 -5.20 11.15
CA LEU A 688 5.16 -4.16 12.08
C LEU A 688 4.32 -2.89 11.93
N LEU A 689 3.99 -2.48 10.70
CA LEU A 689 3.13 -1.30 10.45
C LEU A 689 1.70 -1.44 10.99
N THR A 690 1.24 -2.66 11.32
CA THR A 690 -0.06 -2.87 11.99
C THR A 690 -0.03 -2.58 13.49
N ARG A 691 1.16 -2.47 14.10
CA ARG A 691 1.35 -2.33 15.54
C ARG A 691 1.51 -0.88 15.98
N ALA A 692 1.18 -0.61 17.25
CA ALA A 692 1.24 0.73 17.82
C ALA A 692 2.69 1.23 17.98
N TRP A 693 3.62 0.37 18.42
CA TRP A 693 5.00 0.75 18.69
C TRP A 693 5.73 1.33 17.48
N PRO A 694 5.74 0.72 16.28
CA PRO A 694 6.41 1.29 15.11
C PRO A 694 5.81 2.65 14.72
N ARG A 695 4.48 2.77 14.72
CA ARG A 695 3.78 4.03 14.42
C ARG A 695 4.15 5.13 15.43
N TYR A 696 4.24 4.79 16.71
CA TYR A 696 4.70 5.70 17.77
C TYR A 696 6.16 6.12 17.57
N VAL A 697 7.06 5.20 17.21
CA VAL A 697 8.47 5.52 16.93
C VAL A 697 8.58 6.49 15.77
N LEU A 698 7.86 6.26 14.66
CA LEU A 698 7.82 7.16 13.51
C LEU A 698 7.30 8.56 13.90
N THR A 699 6.23 8.61 14.69
CA THR A 699 5.65 9.87 15.19
C THR A 699 6.64 10.64 16.06
N ARG A 700 7.31 9.93 16.97
CA ARG A 700 8.31 10.51 17.87
C ARG A 700 9.52 11.05 17.10
N LEU A 701 10.05 10.29 16.14
CA LEU A 701 11.19 10.73 15.31
C LEU A 701 10.82 11.97 14.49
N PHE A 702 9.65 11.97 13.86
CA PHE A 702 9.17 13.10 13.07
C PHE A 702 8.97 14.39 13.90
N LEU A 703 8.34 14.28 15.07
CA LEU A 703 8.11 15.43 15.95
C LEU A 703 9.39 15.92 16.63
N ALA A 704 10.33 15.01 16.92
CA ALA A 704 11.64 15.37 17.44
C ALA A 704 12.50 16.08 16.40
N ALA A 705 12.47 15.64 15.13
CA ALA A 705 13.13 16.34 14.02
C ALA A 705 12.60 17.78 13.83
N ARG A 706 11.34 18.04 14.21
CA ARG A 706 10.72 19.38 14.21
C ARG A 706 10.88 20.16 15.52
N GLY A 707 11.63 19.63 16.49
CA GLY A 707 11.82 20.26 17.81
C GLY A 707 10.58 20.32 18.70
N ARG A 708 9.47 19.69 18.32
CA ARG A 708 8.19 19.74 19.07
C ARG A 708 8.14 18.79 20.27
N LEU A 709 8.91 17.70 20.23
CA LEU A 709 9.02 16.71 21.31
C LEU A 709 10.47 16.23 21.47
N PRO A 710 10.87 15.70 22.63
CA PRO A 710 12.19 15.12 22.82
C PRO A 710 12.34 13.75 22.14
N LEU A 711 13.55 13.43 21.66
CA LEU A 711 13.91 12.10 21.15
C LEU A 711 13.65 10.99 22.19
N ARG A 712 13.90 11.27 23.47
CA ARG A 712 13.65 10.37 24.61
C ARG A 712 12.33 10.67 25.33
N LEU A 713 11.24 10.80 24.58
CA LEU A 713 9.90 11.13 25.10
C LEU A 713 9.44 10.28 26.29
N THR A 714 9.58 8.96 26.23
CA THR A 714 9.19 8.09 27.34
C THR A 714 9.99 8.36 28.62
N GLY A 715 11.29 8.63 28.48
CA GLY A 715 12.15 9.03 29.59
C GLY A 715 11.72 10.38 30.18
N PHE A 716 11.40 11.35 29.32
CA PHE A 716 10.92 12.66 29.72
C PHE A 716 9.58 12.58 30.47
N LEU A 717 8.61 11.82 29.98
CA LEU A 717 7.30 11.65 30.64
C LEU A 717 7.44 10.94 32.00
N ALA A 718 8.30 9.93 32.09
CA ALA A 718 8.60 9.26 33.36
C ALA A 718 9.27 10.21 34.36
N ASP A 719 10.14 11.10 33.89
CA ASP A 719 10.77 12.13 34.73
C ASP A 719 9.78 13.19 35.19
N ALA A 720 8.93 13.68 34.29
CA ALA A 720 7.84 14.60 34.63
C ALA A 720 6.85 13.98 35.64
N ARG A 721 6.63 12.65 35.61
CA ARG A 721 5.89 11.93 36.65
C ARG A 721 6.63 11.94 37.98
N ARG A 722 7.91 11.55 38.02
CA ARG A 722 8.72 11.55 39.26
C ARG A 722 8.81 12.94 39.90
N ARG A 723 8.78 14.00 39.08
CA ARG A 723 8.78 15.39 39.53
C ARG A 723 7.39 15.92 39.88
N GLY A 724 6.35 15.09 39.83
CA GLY A 724 4.99 15.42 40.27
C GLY A 724 4.17 16.28 39.30
N LEU A 725 4.61 16.49 38.07
CA LEU A 725 3.86 17.27 37.05
C LEU A 725 2.82 16.42 36.33
N LEU A 726 3.15 15.14 36.10
CA LEU A 726 2.25 14.14 35.51
C LEU A 726 1.89 13.08 36.56
N ARG A 727 0.71 12.49 36.44
CA ARG A 727 0.29 11.28 37.17
C ARG A 727 0.15 10.11 36.20
N GLN A 728 0.30 8.91 36.71
CA GLN A 728 0.01 7.70 35.94
C GLN A 728 -1.44 7.27 36.18
N SER A 729 -2.15 6.93 35.11
CA SER A 729 -3.47 6.32 35.16
C SER A 729 -3.43 5.04 34.32
N GLY A 730 -3.16 3.89 34.95
CA GLY A 730 -2.91 2.64 34.23
C GLY A 730 -1.78 2.77 33.20
N GLY A 731 -2.07 2.48 31.93
CA GLY A 731 -1.08 2.46 30.83
C GLY A 731 -0.79 3.83 30.18
N VAL A 732 -1.36 4.92 30.71
CA VAL A 732 -1.26 6.28 30.15
C VAL A 732 -0.79 7.29 31.19
N TYR A 733 -0.35 8.45 30.72
CA TYR A 733 -0.03 9.60 31.57
C TYR A 733 -1.14 10.64 31.51
N GLN A 734 -1.36 11.36 32.61
CA GLN A 734 -2.28 12.49 32.69
C GLN A 734 -1.58 13.65 33.41
N PHE A 735 -1.93 14.90 33.08
CA PHE A 735 -1.48 16.04 33.91
C PHE A 735 -2.03 15.91 35.32
N ARG A 736 -1.17 16.06 36.34
CA ARG A 736 -1.60 15.97 37.74
C ARG A 736 -2.58 17.10 38.07
N HIS A 737 -2.34 18.28 37.50
CA HIS A 737 -3.13 19.48 37.73
C HIS A 737 -3.84 19.88 36.44
N VAL A 738 -5.18 19.82 36.44
CA VAL A 738 -5.99 20.35 35.33
C VAL A 738 -5.68 21.82 35.07
N ARG A 739 -5.50 22.61 36.14
CA ARG A 739 -5.11 24.02 36.02
C ARG A 739 -3.76 24.20 35.31
N LEU A 740 -2.75 23.39 35.64
CA LEU A 740 -1.46 23.44 34.93
C LEU A 740 -1.65 23.13 33.44
N GLN A 741 -2.47 22.13 33.10
CA GLN A 741 -2.77 21.81 31.71
C GLN A 741 -3.47 22.98 30.99
N GLU A 742 -4.48 23.60 31.61
CA GLU A 742 -5.22 24.74 31.05
C GLU A 742 -4.32 25.98 30.89
N THR A 743 -3.55 26.33 31.93
CA THR A 743 -2.58 27.42 31.89
C THR A 743 -1.57 27.22 30.76
N LEU A 744 -0.98 26.03 30.64
CA LEU A 744 -0.03 25.72 29.57
C LEU A 744 -0.68 25.73 28.19
N ALA A 745 -1.92 25.27 28.07
CA ALA A 745 -2.64 25.29 26.80
C ALA A 745 -2.92 26.72 26.31
N GLY A 746 -3.21 27.65 27.23
CA GLY A 746 -3.50 29.06 26.94
C GLY A 746 -2.30 29.95 26.61
N HIS A 747 -1.06 29.53 26.92
CA HIS A 747 0.13 30.27 26.48
C HIS A 747 0.27 30.20 24.96
N PRO A 748 0.71 31.24 24.22
CA PRO A 748 1.08 31.17 22.80
C PRO A 748 2.47 30.52 22.60
N MET A 749 2.71 29.78 21.50
CA MET A 749 3.99 29.04 21.33
C MET A 749 5.01 29.81 20.48
N TYR A 750 4.59 30.62 19.52
CA TYR A 750 5.40 31.46 18.62
C TYR A 750 4.45 32.47 17.91
N PRO A 751 4.94 33.53 17.23
CA PRO A 751 4.10 34.41 16.43
C PRO A 751 3.30 33.59 15.41
N THR A 752 2.03 33.95 15.27
CA THR A 752 0.99 33.26 14.51
C THR A 752 1.30 33.18 13.02
N ASP A 753 1.50 31.96 12.50
CA ASP A 753 0.98 31.62 11.19
C ASP A 753 -0.45 31.09 11.38
N GLU A 754 -1.38 31.62 10.59
CA GLU A 754 -2.82 31.46 10.73
C GLU A 754 -3.29 29.99 10.82
N PRO A 755 -4.31 29.69 11.64
CA PRO A 755 -4.94 28.39 11.66
C PRO A 755 -5.75 28.19 10.38
N SER A 756 -5.28 27.30 9.50
CA SER A 756 -6.05 26.85 8.34
C SER A 756 -7.32 26.11 8.81
N PRO A 757 -8.52 26.45 8.29
CA PRO A 757 -9.78 25.94 8.82
C PRO A 757 -9.92 24.43 8.58
N ALA A 758 -10.27 23.72 9.65
CA ALA A 758 -10.59 22.31 9.66
C ALA A 758 -11.81 22.01 8.76
N THR A 759 -11.56 21.71 7.49
CA THR A 759 -12.57 21.27 6.52
C THR A 759 -12.54 19.74 6.36
N SER A 760 -13.69 19.15 6.69
CA SER A 760 -14.19 17.80 6.36
C SER A 760 -13.18 16.64 6.25
N ARG A 761 -12.97 15.95 7.37
CA ARG A 761 -12.16 14.72 7.48
C ARG A 761 -12.84 13.43 6.97
N THR A 762 -14.04 13.48 6.39
CA THR A 762 -14.83 12.27 6.09
C THR A 762 -14.74 11.75 4.66
N VAL A 763 -14.09 12.45 3.70
CA VAL A 763 -14.11 12.02 2.27
C VAL A 763 -12.77 11.46 1.76
N ARG A 764 -11.66 11.55 2.49
CA ARG A 764 -10.32 11.19 1.95
C ARG A 764 -9.99 9.69 1.92
N ARG A 765 -10.75 8.81 2.57
CA ARG A 765 -10.47 7.35 2.56
C ARG A 765 -10.64 6.71 1.19
N ARG A 766 -11.55 7.22 0.34
CA ARG A 766 -11.81 6.68 -1.01
C ARG A 766 -10.80 7.16 -2.05
N LEU A 767 -10.37 8.43 -1.95
CA LEU A 767 -9.39 9.05 -2.87
C LEU A 767 -7.97 8.46 -2.75
N VAL A 768 -7.56 8.05 -1.54
CA VAL A 768 -6.24 7.42 -1.32
C VAL A 768 -6.20 6.00 -1.90
N LEU A 769 -7.34 5.28 -1.90
CA LEU A 769 -7.45 3.94 -2.50
C LEU A 769 -7.54 4.00 -4.04
N THR A 770 -8.19 5.02 -4.61
CA THR A 770 -8.27 5.18 -6.07
C THR A 770 -6.95 5.69 -6.68
N ALA A 771 -6.20 6.53 -5.96
CA ALA A 771 -4.88 6.98 -6.41
C ALA A 771 -3.82 5.84 -6.38
N GLY A 772 -3.90 4.95 -5.38
CA GLY A 772 -3.03 3.77 -5.30
C GLY A 772 -3.24 2.77 -6.44
N ALA A 773 -4.49 2.54 -6.84
CA ALA A 773 -4.81 1.72 -8.01
C ALA A 773 -4.34 2.36 -9.34
N ALA A 774 -4.47 3.68 -9.45
CA ALA A 774 -4.03 4.42 -10.65
C ALA A 774 -2.50 4.38 -10.87
N THR A 775 -1.70 4.28 -9.80
CA THR A 775 -0.23 4.26 -9.89
C THR A 775 0.32 2.90 -10.35
N ALA A 776 -0.37 1.80 -10.02
CA ALA A 776 -0.04 0.47 -10.56
C ALA A 776 -0.43 0.34 -12.04
N VAL A 777 -1.52 1.00 -12.46
CA VAL A 777 -1.95 1.04 -13.87
C VAL A 777 -1.00 1.89 -14.72
N THR A 778 -0.40 2.96 -14.18
CA THR A 778 0.57 3.77 -14.94
C THR A 778 1.94 3.10 -15.11
N ALA A 779 2.33 2.18 -14.22
CA ALA A 779 3.58 1.42 -14.38
C ALA A 779 3.45 0.23 -15.34
N ALA A 780 2.27 -0.41 -15.43
CA ALA A 780 2.02 -1.50 -16.37
C ALA A 780 1.69 -1.02 -17.79
N VAL A 781 1.17 0.22 -17.95
CA VAL A 781 0.89 0.84 -19.26
C VAL A 781 2.04 1.75 -19.73
N GLY A 782 3.11 1.87 -18.93
CA GLY A 782 4.24 2.77 -19.16
C GLY A 782 5.20 2.40 -20.29
N ASN A 783 4.99 1.28 -21.00
CA ASN A 783 5.79 0.91 -22.19
C ASN A 783 5.13 1.29 -23.53
N GLY A 784 3.94 1.92 -23.53
CA GLY A 784 3.24 2.29 -24.77
C GLY A 784 3.53 3.69 -25.31
N ALA A 785 4.33 4.52 -24.64
CA ALA A 785 4.45 5.95 -24.97
C ALA A 785 5.72 6.28 -25.76
N ARG A 786 5.91 5.67 -26.93
CA ARG A 786 6.78 6.21 -28.01
C ARG A 786 6.25 5.93 -29.43
N ASP A 787 5.01 5.49 -29.58
CA ASP A 787 4.47 5.20 -30.90
C ASP A 787 3.94 6.50 -31.55
N GLY A 788 4.74 7.08 -32.45
CA GLY A 788 4.41 8.29 -33.19
C GLY A 788 3.41 8.08 -34.34
N SER A 789 2.85 6.88 -34.49
CA SER A 789 1.88 6.58 -35.55
C SER A 789 0.52 7.23 -35.27
N SER A 790 -0.08 7.77 -36.33
CA SER A 790 -1.36 8.49 -36.23
C SER A 790 -2.58 7.59 -36.32
N GLN A 791 -2.47 6.45 -37.01
CA GLN A 791 -3.49 5.40 -37.13
C GLN A 791 -2.84 4.04 -37.39
N VAL A 792 -3.49 2.95 -36.95
CA VAL A 792 -3.04 1.56 -37.15
C VAL A 792 -4.21 0.70 -37.64
N PHE A 793 -3.99 -0.08 -38.70
CA PHE A 793 -4.93 -1.06 -39.25
C PHE A 793 -4.35 -2.48 -39.02
N PRO A 794 -4.99 -3.32 -38.20
CA PRO A 794 -4.64 -4.74 -38.10
C PRO A 794 -5.30 -5.54 -39.24
N ALA A 795 -4.49 -6.28 -39.98
CA ALA A 795 -4.90 -7.30 -40.94
C ALA A 795 -4.95 -8.69 -40.27
N SER A 796 -5.29 -9.71 -41.05
CA SER A 796 -5.35 -11.11 -40.61
C SER A 796 -4.31 -12.01 -41.28
N ALA A 797 -3.31 -11.38 -41.91
CA ALA A 797 -2.23 -12.03 -42.63
C ALA A 797 -1.05 -11.04 -42.81
N PRO A 798 0.19 -11.53 -42.99
CA PRO A 798 1.35 -10.70 -43.27
C PRO A 798 1.16 -9.84 -44.53
N LEU A 799 1.64 -8.59 -44.48
CA LEU A 799 1.38 -7.59 -45.51
C LEU A 799 2.64 -7.30 -46.33
N ASP A 800 2.51 -7.37 -47.66
CA ASP A 800 3.61 -7.24 -48.61
C ASP A 800 3.68 -5.86 -49.27
N THR A 801 2.52 -5.25 -49.55
CA THR A 801 2.48 -4.02 -50.36
C THR A 801 1.33 -3.10 -49.99
N VAL A 802 1.52 -1.80 -50.25
CA VAL A 802 0.56 -0.74 -49.94
C VAL A 802 0.57 0.34 -51.02
N ALA A 803 -0.60 0.86 -51.39
CA ALA A 803 -0.72 1.90 -52.42
C ALA A 803 -1.81 2.92 -52.06
N PHE A 804 -1.47 4.21 -52.14
CA PHE A 804 -2.44 5.30 -51.99
C PHE A 804 -3.18 5.56 -53.31
N HIS A 805 -4.43 6.03 -53.22
CA HIS A 805 -5.15 6.52 -54.39
C HIS A 805 -4.52 7.84 -54.90
N PRO A 806 -4.15 7.95 -56.19
CA PRO A 806 -3.35 9.06 -56.72
C PRO A 806 -4.08 10.41 -56.78
N ALA A 807 -5.42 10.43 -56.92
CA ALA A 807 -6.21 11.67 -57.02
C ALA A 807 -6.52 12.38 -55.68
N GLY A 808 -5.75 12.10 -54.62
CA GLY A 808 -5.95 12.72 -53.29
C GLY A 808 -7.18 12.22 -52.54
N GLU A 809 -7.77 11.09 -52.95
CA GLU A 809 -8.80 10.41 -52.17
C GLU A 809 -8.19 9.77 -50.91
N THR A 810 -9.00 9.66 -49.86
CA THR A 810 -8.59 9.11 -48.55
C THR A 810 -8.57 7.58 -48.53
N ARG A 811 -8.29 6.95 -49.68
CA ARG A 811 -8.28 5.49 -49.86
C ARG A 811 -6.85 4.95 -49.94
N LEU A 812 -6.64 3.85 -49.24
CA LEU A 812 -5.40 3.07 -49.19
C LEU A 812 -5.71 1.62 -49.57
N ALA A 813 -5.02 1.07 -50.56
CA ALA A 813 -5.06 -0.36 -50.85
C ALA A 813 -3.89 -1.05 -50.15
N ILE A 814 -4.15 -2.23 -49.59
CA ILE A 814 -3.21 -3.03 -48.81
C ILE A 814 -3.27 -4.46 -49.34
N GLY A 815 -2.14 -5.07 -49.68
CA GLY A 815 -2.03 -6.44 -50.18
C GLY A 815 -1.30 -7.34 -49.18
N ALA A 816 -1.85 -8.54 -48.96
CA ALA A 816 -1.23 -9.59 -48.13
C ALA A 816 -0.58 -10.69 -48.95
N GLU A 817 0.28 -11.45 -48.27
CA GLU A 817 0.93 -12.67 -48.77
C GLU A 817 -0.09 -13.75 -49.15
N ASP A 818 -1.27 -13.76 -48.51
CA ASP A 818 -2.31 -14.77 -48.74
C ASP A 818 -3.26 -14.45 -49.93
N GLY A 819 -2.93 -13.40 -50.70
CA GLY A 819 -3.71 -12.94 -51.85
C GLY A 819 -4.90 -12.03 -51.50
N THR A 820 -5.04 -11.64 -50.23
CA THR A 820 -6.12 -10.73 -49.79
C THR A 820 -5.74 -9.27 -50.03
N VAL A 821 -6.70 -8.50 -50.56
CA VAL A 821 -6.54 -7.05 -50.73
C VAL A 821 -7.63 -6.30 -49.96
N TRP A 822 -7.22 -5.36 -49.12
CA TRP A 822 -8.10 -4.43 -48.41
C TRP A 822 -8.05 -3.05 -49.07
N VAL A 823 -9.18 -2.36 -49.10
CA VAL A 823 -9.25 -0.94 -49.44
C VAL A 823 -9.80 -0.20 -48.22
N TRP A 824 -8.96 0.60 -47.59
CA TRP A 824 -9.25 1.32 -46.36
C TRP A 824 -9.44 2.82 -46.62
N ASP A 825 -10.56 3.38 -46.19
CA ASP A 825 -10.79 4.83 -46.18
C ASP A 825 -10.35 5.44 -44.84
N TYR A 826 -9.10 5.89 -44.77
CA TYR A 826 -8.43 6.29 -43.52
C TYR A 826 -8.91 7.63 -42.94
N ALA A 827 -9.66 8.43 -43.71
CA ALA A 827 -10.27 9.67 -43.20
C ALA A 827 -11.66 9.44 -42.62
N ARG A 828 -12.42 8.47 -43.13
CA ARG A 828 -13.77 8.17 -42.65
C ARG A 828 -13.78 7.19 -41.48
N ASP A 829 -12.84 6.25 -41.44
CA ASP A 829 -12.78 5.22 -40.40
C ASP A 829 -11.40 5.19 -39.70
N PRO A 830 -11.20 5.99 -38.64
CA PRO A 830 -9.96 6.04 -37.88
C PRO A 830 -9.75 4.83 -36.94
N ARG A 831 -10.72 3.92 -36.83
CA ARG A 831 -10.63 2.68 -36.03
C ARG A 831 -11.32 1.54 -36.78
N PRO A 832 -10.62 0.85 -37.68
CA PRO A 832 -11.20 -0.10 -38.61
C PRO A 832 -11.72 -1.33 -37.85
N ARG A 833 -12.99 -1.31 -37.44
CA ARG A 833 -13.68 -2.50 -36.97
C ARG A 833 -14.11 -3.30 -38.18
N GLY A 834 -13.26 -4.24 -38.60
CA GLY A 834 -13.64 -5.27 -39.56
C GLY A 834 -13.99 -4.71 -40.94
N GLY A 835 -13.11 -3.90 -41.52
CA GLY A 835 -13.19 -3.54 -42.93
C GLY A 835 -13.18 -4.82 -43.77
N ARG A 836 -14.35 -5.23 -44.28
CA ARG A 836 -14.48 -6.43 -45.11
C ARG A 836 -13.46 -6.35 -46.25
N PRO A 837 -12.61 -7.38 -46.47
CA PRO A 837 -11.66 -7.39 -47.58
C PRO A 837 -12.43 -7.18 -48.89
N LEU A 838 -11.84 -6.42 -49.81
CA LEU A 838 -12.50 -6.12 -51.08
C LEU A 838 -12.72 -7.42 -51.87
N ARG A 839 -11.71 -8.31 -51.84
CA ARG A 839 -11.72 -9.67 -52.41
C ARG A 839 -10.45 -10.46 -51.98
N ARG A 840 -10.49 -11.78 -52.07
CA ARG A 840 -9.32 -12.70 -52.09
C ARG A 840 -9.13 -13.19 -53.52
N GLY A 841 -7.92 -13.11 -54.07
CA GLY A 841 -7.63 -13.57 -55.44
C GLY A 841 -7.95 -15.06 -55.63
N GLU A 842 -8.33 -15.47 -56.85
CA GLU A 842 -8.46 -16.90 -57.18
C GLU A 842 -7.06 -17.53 -57.23
N GLY A 843 -6.69 -18.31 -56.20
CA GLY A 843 -5.40 -19.04 -56.17
C GLY A 843 -4.53 -18.82 -54.92
N HIS A 844 -4.93 -17.95 -53.98
CA HIS A 844 -4.15 -17.66 -52.77
C HIS A 844 -2.70 -17.19 -53.03
N GLU A 845 -2.48 -16.50 -54.15
CA GLU A 845 -1.13 -16.05 -54.52
C GLU A 845 -0.77 -14.69 -53.89
N PRO A 846 0.48 -14.50 -53.43
CA PRO A 846 0.94 -13.25 -52.83
C PRO A 846 0.76 -12.04 -53.76
N VAL A 847 0.44 -10.90 -53.15
CA VAL A 847 0.23 -9.63 -53.86
C VAL A 847 1.53 -8.85 -53.88
N TYR A 848 2.19 -8.78 -55.04
CA TYR A 848 3.48 -8.10 -55.21
C TYR A 848 3.35 -6.65 -55.69
N GLY A 849 2.21 -6.29 -56.30
CA GLY A 849 2.02 -4.95 -56.85
C GLY A 849 0.56 -4.49 -56.76
N LEU A 850 0.37 -3.23 -56.38
CA LEU A 850 -0.94 -2.57 -56.35
C LEU A 850 -0.84 -1.20 -57.03
N ALA A 851 -1.78 -0.91 -57.93
CA ALA A 851 -1.86 0.41 -58.57
C ALA A 851 -3.32 0.83 -58.77
N PHE A 852 -3.69 1.98 -58.24
CA PHE A 852 -5.00 2.59 -58.51
C PHE A 852 -5.00 3.29 -59.86
N HIS A 853 -6.10 3.16 -60.59
CA HIS A 853 -6.36 4.04 -61.72
C HIS A 853 -6.68 5.46 -61.22
N PRO A 854 -6.15 6.53 -61.84
CA PRO A 854 -6.34 7.90 -61.34
C PRO A 854 -7.78 8.41 -61.25
N TRP A 855 -8.61 8.11 -62.25
CA TRP A 855 -9.98 8.67 -62.32
C TRP A 855 -11.12 7.65 -62.34
N HIS A 856 -10.83 6.38 -62.63
CA HIS A 856 -11.81 5.31 -62.64
C HIS A 856 -11.67 4.47 -61.36
N PRO A 857 -12.77 3.91 -60.82
CA PRO A 857 -12.78 3.08 -59.62
C PRO A 857 -12.21 1.68 -59.90
N ILE A 858 -10.95 1.63 -60.35
CA ILE A 858 -10.24 0.44 -60.80
C ILE A 858 -8.93 0.33 -60.03
N LEU A 859 -8.59 -0.89 -59.62
CA LEU A 859 -7.37 -1.27 -58.93
C LEU A 859 -6.72 -2.41 -59.72
N ALA A 860 -5.49 -2.20 -60.20
CA ALA A 860 -4.68 -3.28 -60.75
C ALA A 860 -3.95 -4.00 -59.60
N VAL A 861 -3.99 -5.32 -59.63
CA VAL A 861 -3.38 -6.22 -58.64
C VAL A 861 -2.43 -7.16 -59.38
N GLY A 862 -1.15 -7.11 -59.02
CA GLY A 862 -0.11 -8.00 -59.53
C GLY A 862 0.11 -9.16 -58.57
N HIS A 863 -0.05 -10.38 -59.07
CA HIS A 863 0.20 -11.64 -58.37
C HIS A 863 1.48 -12.32 -58.88
N SER A 864 1.79 -13.47 -58.29
CA SER A 864 2.90 -14.36 -58.70
C SER A 864 2.68 -15.08 -60.03
N SER A 865 1.47 -15.08 -60.58
CA SER A 865 1.19 -15.66 -61.88
C SER A 865 0.23 -14.84 -62.73
N ALA A 866 -0.31 -13.72 -62.26
CA ALA A 866 -1.31 -12.97 -63.04
C ALA A 866 -1.29 -11.48 -62.74
N VAL A 867 -1.73 -10.67 -63.70
CA VAL A 867 -2.19 -9.31 -63.46
C VAL A 867 -3.71 -9.31 -63.53
N GLU A 868 -4.37 -8.82 -62.50
CA GLU A 868 -5.82 -8.70 -62.45
C GLU A 868 -6.26 -7.26 -62.30
N ILE A 869 -7.36 -6.91 -62.93
CA ILE A 869 -7.96 -5.58 -62.85
C ILE A 869 -9.29 -5.70 -62.12
N TRP A 870 -9.37 -5.05 -60.97
CA TRP A 870 -10.47 -5.14 -60.02
C TRP A 870 -11.24 -3.82 -60.00
N HIS A 871 -12.56 -3.88 -60.14
CA HIS A 871 -13.38 -2.69 -59.96
C HIS A 871 -13.65 -2.47 -58.46
N THR A 872 -13.26 -1.33 -57.89
CA THR A 872 -13.34 -1.05 -56.44
C THR A 872 -14.77 -0.94 -55.92
N ARG A 873 -15.76 -0.77 -56.82
CA ARG A 873 -17.20 -0.72 -56.50
C ARG A 873 -18.00 -1.96 -56.90
N HIS A 874 -17.53 -2.76 -57.86
CA HIS A 874 -18.28 -3.87 -58.44
C HIS A 874 -17.40 -5.13 -58.42
N ARG A 875 -17.94 -6.29 -58.06
CA ARG A 875 -17.18 -7.55 -57.96
C ARG A 875 -16.83 -8.17 -59.34
N ARG A 876 -16.33 -7.37 -60.28
CA ARG A 876 -15.91 -7.80 -61.62
C ARG A 876 -14.38 -7.78 -61.69
N THR A 877 -13.80 -8.91 -62.06
CA THR A 877 -12.38 -9.04 -62.40
C THR A 877 -12.24 -9.14 -63.91
N VAL A 878 -11.28 -8.41 -64.45
CA VAL A 878 -10.85 -8.55 -65.85
C VAL A 878 -9.39 -8.93 -65.83
N ARG A 879 -9.05 -10.05 -66.48
CA ARG A 879 -7.66 -10.40 -66.77
C ARG A 879 -7.31 -9.84 -68.15
N PRO A 880 -6.31 -8.95 -68.28
CA PRO A 880 -5.84 -8.52 -69.58
C PRO A 880 -5.37 -9.75 -70.38
N ARG A 881 -5.90 -9.94 -71.60
CA ARG A 881 -5.52 -11.07 -72.45
C ARG A 881 -4.23 -10.74 -73.22
N GLY A 882 -3.26 -11.66 -73.17
CA GLY A 882 -2.16 -11.73 -74.12
C GLY A 882 -2.59 -12.40 -75.43
N ARG A 883 -1.76 -12.33 -76.47
CA ARG A 883 -2.06 -12.93 -77.78
C ARG A 883 -2.02 -14.48 -77.77
N ASP A 884 -1.36 -15.12 -76.79
CA ASP A 884 -1.13 -16.58 -76.75
C ASP A 884 -1.64 -17.30 -75.47
N GLY A 885 -2.64 -16.75 -74.76
CA GLY A 885 -3.28 -17.42 -73.62
C GLY A 885 -3.26 -16.63 -72.30
N PRO A 886 -3.79 -17.19 -71.19
CA PRO A 886 -3.78 -16.53 -69.88
C PRO A 886 -2.33 -16.36 -69.40
N GLY A 887 -1.85 -15.12 -69.38
CA GLY A 887 -0.46 -14.79 -69.07
C GLY A 887 -0.09 -15.17 -67.64
N THR A 888 0.95 -15.99 -67.50
CA THR A 888 1.59 -16.34 -66.23
C THR A 888 2.69 -15.31 -65.91
N PHE A 889 2.53 -14.49 -64.88
CA PHE A 889 3.45 -13.43 -64.46
C PHE A 889 4.07 -13.69 -63.09
N SER A 890 5.32 -14.16 -63.00
CA SER A 890 6.05 -14.17 -61.73
C SER A 890 6.33 -12.74 -61.27
N SER A 891 5.85 -12.37 -60.08
CA SER A 891 6.00 -11.07 -59.41
C SER A 891 5.69 -9.84 -60.30
N ALA A 892 4.46 -9.74 -60.80
CA ALA A 892 4.06 -8.63 -61.67
C ALA A 892 4.11 -7.26 -60.95
N ILE A 893 5.01 -6.37 -61.38
CA ILE A 893 4.98 -4.95 -61.01
C ILE A 893 3.99 -4.25 -61.94
N VAL A 894 3.04 -3.51 -61.36
CA VAL A 894 1.97 -2.83 -62.09
C VAL A 894 2.00 -1.33 -61.80
N ALA A 895 1.72 -0.51 -62.81
CA ALA A 895 1.61 0.93 -62.65
C ALA A 895 0.61 1.53 -63.66
N PHE A 896 -0.07 2.59 -63.25
CA PHE A 896 -0.85 3.44 -64.16
C PHE A 896 -0.10 4.75 -64.39
N SER A 897 -0.24 5.29 -65.61
CA SER A 897 0.20 6.65 -65.89
C SER A 897 -0.55 7.65 -64.98
N PRO A 898 0.08 8.79 -64.61
CA PRO A 898 -0.57 9.81 -63.78
C PRO A 898 -1.85 10.33 -64.42
N GLY A 899 -1.84 10.39 -65.75
CA GLY A 899 -2.98 10.74 -66.55
C GLY A 899 -3.84 9.55 -66.97
N GLY A 900 -3.80 8.37 -66.33
CA GLY A 900 -4.77 7.28 -66.52
C GLY A 900 -5.01 6.75 -67.94
N GLU A 901 -4.24 7.17 -68.94
CA GLU A 901 -4.44 6.80 -70.36
C GLU A 901 -3.61 5.57 -70.75
N LEU A 902 -2.58 5.29 -69.95
CA LEU A 902 -1.72 4.13 -70.09
C LEU A 902 -1.68 3.30 -68.80
N PHE A 903 -1.70 1.98 -68.98
CA PHE A 903 -1.40 0.98 -67.97
C PHE A 903 -0.16 0.21 -68.39
N ALA A 904 0.78 -0.02 -67.48
CA ALA A 904 1.95 -0.86 -67.74
C ALA A 904 2.08 -1.94 -66.68
N ALA A 905 2.50 -3.13 -67.12
CA ALA A 905 2.88 -4.23 -66.25
C ALA A 905 4.18 -4.86 -66.75
N GLY A 906 5.07 -5.17 -65.80
CA GLY A 906 6.35 -5.79 -66.06
C GLY A 906 6.45 -7.20 -65.45
N LYS A 907 7.08 -8.12 -66.19
CA LYS A 907 7.53 -9.46 -65.79
C LYS A 907 9.05 -9.53 -65.99
N ASP A 908 9.75 -10.39 -65.26
CA ASP A 908 11.17 -10.76 -65.37
C ASP A 908 11.83 -10.71 -66.77
N SER A 909 11.09 -10.81 -67.88
CA SER A 909 11.61 -10.70 -69.25
C SER A 909 10.76 -9.84 -70.20
N GLU A 910 9.70 -9.16 -69.74
CA GLU A 910 8.74 -8.49 -70.61
C GLU A 910 8.05 -7.28 -69.97
N LEU A 911 8.01 -6.15 -70.68
CA LEU A 911 7.19 -4.99 -70.38
C LEU A 911 6.04 -4.93 -71.39
N ALA A 912 4.80 -4.87 -70.89
CA ALA A 912 3.61 -4.67 -71.70
C ALA A 912 2.93 -3.36 -71.30
N VAL A 913 2.52 -2.57 -72.29
CA VAL A 913 1.83 -1.29 -72.12
C VAL A 913 0.49 -1.37 -72.85
N TRP A 914 -0.58 -0.93 -72.22
CA TRP A 914 -1.94 -0.92 -72.75
C TRP A 914 -2.53 0.49 -72.75
N ASP A 915 -3.41 0.74 -73.71
CA ASP A 915 -4.29 1.90 -73.74
C ASP A 915 -5.47 1.67 -72.78
N THR A 916 -5.73 2.65 -71.90
CA THR A 916 -6.88 2.64 -70.99
C THR A 916 -7.94 3.67 -71.33
N ALA A 917 -7.81 4.39 -72.47
CA ALA A 917 -8.76 5.41 -72.93
C ALA A 917 -10.07 4.86 -73.55
N ALA A 918 -10.17 3.54 -73.79
CA ALA A 918 -11.42 2.92 -74.24
C ALA A 918 -12.46 2.83 -73.11
N ALA A 919 -13.75 3.06 -73.44
CA ALA A 919 -14.86 3.51 -72.58
C ALA A 919 -15.17 2.80 -71.23
N ASP A 920 -14.45 1.74 -70.84
CA ASP A 920 -14.60 1.04 -69.55
C ASP A 920 -13.28 0.94 -68.74
N GLY A 921 -12.19 1.59 -69.19
CA GLY A 921 -10.89 1.58 -68.49
C GLY A 921 -10.20 0.21 -68.41
N CYS A 922 -10.71 -0.79 -69.14
CA CYS A 922 -10.19 -2.17 -69.14
C CYS A 922 -9.33 -2.43 -70.39
N PRO A 923 -8.03 -2.71 -70.24
CA PRO A 923 -7.12 -2.97 -71.35
C PRO A 923 -7.39 -4.34 -72.01
N THR A 924 -7.52 -4.36 -73.34
CA THR A 924 -7.84 -5.58 -74.11
C THR A 924 -6.67 -6.12 -74.94
N SER A 925 -5.82 -5.25 -75.51
CA SER A 925 -4.61 -5.62 -76.26
C SER A 925 -3.46 -4.64 -76.02
N PRO A 926 -2.20 -5.08 -75.91
CA PRO A 926 -1.07 -4.19 -75.62
C PRO A 926 -0.75 -3.29 -76.83
N LEU A 927 -0.48 -2.01 -76.56
CA LEU A 927 0.03 -0.99 -77.50
C LEU A 927 1.49 -1.26 -77.87
N ALA A 928 2.30 -1.65 -76.89
CA ALA A 928 3.72 -1.91 -77.04
C ALA A 928 4.16 -3.05 -76.13
N ARG A 929 5.15 -3.83 -76.60
CA ARG A 929 5.76 -4.95 -75.88
C ARG A 929 7.27 -4.88 -76.07
N GLU A 930 8.00 -4.88 -74.96
CA GLU A 930 9.47 -4.91 -74.97
C GLU A 930 9.97 -6.11 -74.17
N ILE A 931 10.98 -6.80 -74.69
CA ILE A 931 11.59 -7.96 -74.04
C ILE A 931 12.87 -7.51 -73.35
N GLY A 932 12.95 -7.70 -72.03
CA GLY A 932 14.09 -7.29 -71.20
C GLY A 932 13.89 -7.68 -69.74
N GLN A 933 14.97 -7.79 -68.97
CA GLN A 933 14.87 -8.06 -67.53
C GLN A 933 14.61 -6.76 -66.77
N PHE A 934 13.45 -6.65 -66.15
CA PHE A 934 13.01 -5.46 -65.42
C PHE A 934 12.80 -5.79 -63.94
N SER A 935 13.22 -4.89 -63.07
CA SER A 935 13.13 -5.08 -61.63
C SER A 935 12.47 -3.89 -60.91
N GLY A 936 12.06 -2.87 -61.67
CA GLY A 936 11.26 -1.75 -61.19
C GLY A 936 10.54 -1.06 -62.35
N LEU A 937 9.31 -0.59 -62.11
CA LEU A 937 8.47 0.09 -63.09
C LEU A 937 7.74 1.26 -62.43
N VAL A 938 7.90 2.45 -63.00
CA VAL A 938 7.15 3.66 -62.63
C VAL A 938 6.78 4.43 -63.89
N PHE A 939 5.85 5.38 -63.81
CA PHE A 939 5.62 6.33 -64.89
C PHE A 939 6.29 7.65 -64.57
N ASP A 940 6.94 8.26 -65.56
CA ASP A 940 7.46 9.62 -65.43
C ASP A 940 6.27 10.60 -65.38
N PRO A 941 6.13 11.39 -64.29
CA PRO A 941 4.96 12.26 -64.14
C PRO A 941 4.86 13.39 -65.16
N ALA A 942 5.99 13.81 -65.74
CA ALA A 942 6.03 14.91 -66.70
C ALA A 942 5.78 14.45 -68.14
N THR A 943 6.26 13.26 -68.50
CA THR A 943 6.14 12.73 -69.87
C THR A 943 5.05 11.69 -70.04
N HIS A 944 4.49 11.17 -68.93
CA HIS A 944 3.50 10.10 -68.90
C HIS A 944 4.01 8.80 -69.57
N GLU A 945 5.32 8.67 -69.79
CA GLU A 945 5.97 7.51 -70.38
C GLU A 945 6.45 6.54 -69.28
N PRO A 946 6.35 5.22 -69.49
CA PRO A 946 6.86 4.23 -68.55
C PRO A 946 8.39 4.30 -68.46
N VAL A 947 8.89 4.23 -67.23
CA VAL A 947 10.30 4.20 -66.88
C VAL A 947 10.60 2.91 -66.14
N THR A 948 11.57 2.16 -66.63
CA THR A 948 11.99 0.89 -66.03
C THR A 948 13.41 0.96 -65.50
N LEU A 949 13.64 0.21 -64.43
CA LEU A 949 14.96 -0.17 -63.95
C LEU A 949 15.22 -1.61 -64.41
N ASP A 950 16.29 -1.82 -65.17
CA ASP A 950 16.72 -3.15 -65.56
C ASP A 950 17.68 -3.77 -64.53
N SER A 951 17.83 -5.09 -64.58
CA SER A 951 18.77 -5.84 -63.72
C SER A 951 20.24 -5.39 -63.87
N THR A 952 20.56 -4.63 -64.92
CA THR A 952 21.91 -4.09 -65.16
C THR A 952 22.11 -2.66 -64.61
N GLY A 953 21.13 -2.13 -63.86
CA GLY A 953 21.21 -0.81 -63.26
C GLY A 953 21.01 0.34 -64.24
N ARG A 954 20.40 0.10 -65.41
CA ARG A 954 20.07 1.16 -66.36
C ARG A 954 18.63 1.59 -66.17
N VAL A 955 18.44 2.90 -66.05
CA VAL A 955 17.11 3.52 -66.01
C VAL A 955 16.77 4.00 -67.42
N ARG A 956 15.69 3.45 -67.98
CA ARG A 956 15.25 3.72 -69.36
C ARG A 956 13.81 4.21 -69.36
N ARG A 957 13.54 5.22 -70.18
CA ARG A 957 12.19 5.70 -70.50
C ARG A 957 11.75 5.11 -71.83
N HIS A 958 10.53 4.61 -71.88
CA HIS A 958 9.96 3.89 -73.01
C HIS A 958 8.81 4.69 -73.60
N SER A 959 8.95 5.11 -74.85
CA SER A 959 7.86 5.77 -75.56
C SER A 959 6.85 4.75 -76.07
N VAL A 960 5.57 5.13 -76.11
CA VAL A 960 4.48 4.32 -76.69
C VAL A 960 4.74 4.00 -78.18
N THR A 961 5.56 4.81 -78.85
CA THR A 961 6.01 4.59 -80.24
C THR A 961 7.11 3.52 -80.40
N GLY A 962 7.55 2.89 -79.30
CA GLY A 962 8.64 1.90 -79.28
C GLY A 962 10.04 2.49 -79.17
N LYS A 963 10.17 3.82 -78.98
CA LYS A 963 11.46 4.50 -78.83
C LYS A 963 11.92 4.47 -77.38
N VAL A 964 13.08 3.88 -77.13
CA VAL A 964 13.69 3.79 -75.79
C VAL A 964 14.75 4.87 -75.60
N THR A 965 14.59 5.69 -74.56
CA THR A 965 15.55 6.75 -74.18
C THR A 965 16.22 6.37 -72.86
N ARG A 966 17.55 6.24 -72.86
CA ARG A 966 18.32 6.00 -71.63
C ARG A 966 18.42 7.31 -70.82
N LEU A 967 18.02 7.27 -69.55
CA LEU A 967 18.12 8.44 -68.65
C LEU A 967 19.51 8.50 -68.02
N PHE A 968 19.95 7.41 -67.39
CA PHE A 968 21.28 7.26 -66.77
C PHE A 968 21.57 5.78 -66.51
N ALA A 969 22.76 5.48 -65.98
CA ALA A 969 23.09 4.15 -65.47
C ALA A 969 24.00 4.24 -64.25
N THR A 970 23.82 3.29 -63.34
CA THR A 970 24.44 3.26 -62.03
C THR A 970 25.84 2.63 -62.03
N ALA A 971 26.10 1.70 -62.95
CA ALA A 971 27.32 0.90 -62.99
C ALA A 971 28.18 1.09 -64.26
N HIS A 972 29.50 0.91 -64.12
CA HIS A 972 30.38 0.54 -65.23
C HIS A 972 30.16 -0.95 -65.55
N PRO A 973 30.11 -1.36 -66.83
CA PRO A 973 29.60 -2.68 -67.27
C PRO A 973 30.51 -3.89 -66.95
N ARG A 974 31.24 -3.91 -65.83
CA ARG A 974 32.25 -4.95 -65.52
C ARG A 974 31.90 -5.94 -64.40
N GLN A 975 30.75 -5.84 -63.73
CA GLN A 975 30.33 -6.82 -62.72
C GLN A 975 28.94 -7.37 -63.05
N VAL A 976 28.81 -8.70 -63.03
CA VAL A 976 27.66 -9.46 -63.53
C VAL A 976 26.72 -9.88 -62.39
N ASP A 977 27.05 -9.58 -61.12
CA ASP A 977 26.37 -10.10 -59.92
C ASP A 977 25.73 -9.00 -59.04
N GLU A 978 25.17 -7.95 -59.66
CA GLU A 978 24.37 -6.92 -58.98
C GLU A 978 22.88 -7.10 -59.28
N GLY A 979 22.01 -6.93 -58.27
CA GLY A 979 20.56 -6.86 -58.42
C GLY A 979 20.03 -5.45 -58.12
N PHE A 980 18.87 -5.07 -58.67
CA PHE A 980 18.26 -3.77 -58.41
C PHE A 980 16.77 -3.93 -58.12
N THR A 981 16.16 -3.19 -57.19
CA THR A 981 14.71 -3.30 -56.86
C THR A 981 14.13 -1.96 -56.36
N GLY A 982 12.79 -1.88 -56.20
CA GLY A 982 12.15 -0.80 -55.43
C GLY A 982 12.12 0.59 -56.10
N LEU A 983 12.08 0.66 -57.43
CA LEU A 983 12.07 1.93 -58.16
C LEU A 983 10.90 2.85 -57.76
N THR A 984 11.21 4.09 -57.38
CA THR A 984 10.25 5.16 -57.05
C THR A 984 10.71 6.50 -57.64
N VAL A 985 9.79 7.44 -57.86
CA VAL A 985 10.03 8.73 -58.53
C VAL A 985 9.28 9.87 -57.84
N ASP A 986 9.85 11.08 -57.84
CA ASP A 986 9.15 12.27 -57.37
C ASP A 986 8.10 12.77 -58.38
N ALA A 987 7.21 13.67 -57.96
CA ALA A 987 6.14 14.20 -58.81
C ALA A 987 6.64 15.04 -60.00
N THR A 988 7.94 15.36 -60.07
CA THR A 988 8.52 16.18 -61.14
C THR A 988 9.26 15.35 -62.18
N GLY A 989 9.50 14.07 -61.91
CA GLY A 989 10.32 13.20 -62.76
C GLY A 989 11.82 13.53 -62.71
N ASP A 990 12.25 14.33 -61.73
CA ASP A 990 13.63 14.79 -61.60
C ASP A 990 14.41 14.00 -60.55
N THR A 991 13.75 13.24 -59.69
CA THR A 991 14.41 12.41 -58.68
C THR A 991 13.90 10.98 -58.75
N TYR A 992 14.82 10.01 -58.88
CA TYR A 992 14.53 8.58 -58.80
C TYR A 992 15.24 7.98 -57.59
N ALA A 993 14.57 7.09 -56.86
CA ALA A 993 15.16 6.27 -55.81
C ALA A 993 14.93 4.78 -56.08
N PHE A 994 15.89 3.94 -55.74
CA PHE A 994 15.81 2.47 -55.87
C PHE A 994 16.87 1.82 -54.98
N ILE A 995 16.89 0.50 -54.92
CA ILE A 995 17.82 -0.28 -54.10
C ILE A 995 18.75 -1.07 -55.01
N ARG A 996 20.05 -1.05 -54.71
CA ARG A 996 21.10 -1.86 -55.34
C ARG A 996 21.51 -2.99 -54.39
N GLU A 997 21.25 -4.23 -54.78
CA GLU A 997 21.68 -5.45 -54.11
C GLU A 997 23.08 -5.85 -54.60
N VAL A 998 24.05 -5.93 -53.68
CA VAL A 998 25.42 -6.34 -54.00
C VAL A 998 25.65 -7.75 -53.45
N ARG A 999 25.79 -8.74 -54.34
CA ARG A 999 25.87 -10.15 -53.92
C ARG A 999 27.26 -10.57 -53.41
N GLU A 1000 28.35 -9.90 -53.81
CA GLU A 1000 29.72 -10.11 -53.29
C GLU A 1000 30.67 -8.97 -53.73
N TYR A 1001 31.72 -8.59 -52.96
CA TYR A 1001 33.10 -8.14 -53.37
C TYR A 1001 33.94 -7.52 -52.21
N PRO A 1002 35.29 -7.39 -52.34
CA PRO A 1002 36.27 -7.90 -51.37
C PRO A 1002 36.36 -7.16 -50.03
N ARG A 1003 36.79 -7.91 -49.01
CA ARG A 1003 36.82 -7.65 -47.55
C ARG A 1003 37.40 -6.34 -47.01
N GLU A 1004 37.84 -5.37 -47.80
CA GLU A 1004 38.79 -4.36 -47.29
C GLU A 1004 38.31 -2.91 -47.19
N MET A 1005 37.05 -2.55 -47.47
CA MET A 1005 36.73 -1.10 -47.45
C MET A 1005 35.63 -0.63 -46.48
N TRP A 1006 34.64 -1.44 -46.09
CA TRP A 1006 33.52 -0.91 -45.29
C TRP A 1006 32.87 -1.85 -44.26
N GLY A 1007 33.39 -3.07 -44.03
CA GLY A 1007 32.95 -3.90 -42.89
C GLY A 1007 31.50 -4.42 -42.91
N PHE A 1008 30.81 -4.43 -44.06
CA PHE A 1008 29.45 -4.99 -44.18
C PHE A 1008 29.46 -6.49 -44.54
N PRO A 1009 28.48 -7.27 -44.05
CA PRO A 1009 28.32 -8.68 -44.43
C PRO A 1009 27.93 -8.82 -45.91
N ALA A 1010 28.23 -9.98 -46.51
CA ALA A 1010 27.87 -10.31 -47.89
C ALA A 1010 26.34 -10.26 -48.08
N GLY A 1011 25.87 -9.70 -49.22
CA GLY A 1011 24.44 -9.55 -49.53
C GLY A 1011 23.80 -8.23 -49.09
N SER A 1012 24.59 -7.16 -48.87
CA SER A 1012 24.05 -5.86 -48.45
C SER A 1012 23.26 -5.14 -49.57
N ARG A 1013 22.11 -4.56 -49.21
CA ARG A 1013 21.23 -3.82 -50.12
C ARG A 1013 21.33 -2.32 -49.85
N HIS A 1014 21.80 -1.55 -50.83
CA HIS A 1014 22.10 -0.14 -50.68
C HIS A 1014 21.09 0.75 -51.40
N PRO A 1015 20.48 1.73 -50.72
CA PRO A 1015 19.58 2.68 -51.37
C PRO A 1015 20.38 3.65 -52.24
N GLU A 1016 19.92 3.86 -53.48
CA GLU A 1016 20.41 4.85 -54.41
C GLU A 1016 19.35 5.93 -54.66
N LEU A 1017 19.80 7.18 -54.72
CA LEU A 1017 18.95 8.33 -55.00
C LEU A 1017 19.64 9.16 -56.08
N TRP A 1018 19.01 9.31 -57.23
CA TRP A 1018 19.55 10.04 -58.38
C TRP A 1018 18.68 11.26 -58.66
N THR A 1019 19.32 12.41 -58.84
CA THR A 1019 18.62 13.64 -59.21
C THR A 1019 19.15 14.22 -60.51
N ARG A 1020 18.23 14.69 -61.34
CA ARG A 1020 18.47 15.49 -62.52
C ARG A 1020 18.69 16.94 -62.14
N ASP A 1021 19.80 17.51 -62.56
CA ASP A 1021 19.99 18.95 -62.56
C ASP A 1021 19.12 19.57 -63.67
N ARG A 1022 18.17 20.43 -63.29
CA ARG A 1022 17.26 21.10 -64.22
C ARG A 1022 17.95 22.05 -65.20
N ARG A 1023 19.15 22.57 -64.88
CA ARG A 1023 19.89 23.49 -65.76
C ARG A 1023 20.75 22.75 -66.78
N THR A 1024 21.38 21.66 -66.38
CA THR A 1024 22.32 20.90 -67.24
C THR A 1024 21.68 19.66 -67.85
N GLY A 1025 20.55 19.20 -67.33
CA GLY A 1025 19.89 17.95 -67.72
C GLY A 1025 20.62 16.69 -67.25
N ALA A 1026 21.78 16.83 -66.57
CA ALA A 1026 22.63 15.74 -66.13
C ALA A 1026 22.07 15.08 -64.86
N TRP A 1027 22.23 13.76 -64.77
CA TRP A 1027 21.85 12.96 -63.62
C TRP A 1027 23.04 12.71 -62.70
N ALA A 1028 22.87 12.90 -61.39
CA ALA A 1028 23.91 12.65 -60.40
C ALA A 1028 23.33 11.91 -59.15
N PRO A 1029 24.10 10.98 -58.55
CA PRO A 1029 23.69 10.31 -57.33
C PRO A 1029 23.86 11.23 -56.10
N ALA A 1030 22.95 11.11 -55.13
CA ALA A 1030 23.03 11.78 -53.85
C ALA A 1030 24.11 11.13 -52.97
N ARG A 1031 24.74 11.93 -52.10
CA ARG A 1031 25.73 11.44 -51.14
C ARG A 1031 25.04 11.05 -49.83
N TRP A 1032 25.29 9.82 -49.41
CA TRP A 1032 24.88 9.30 -48.10
C TRP A 1032 25.96 9.64 -47.05
N PRO A 1033 25.58 10.09 -45.85
CA PRO A 1033 26.54 10.48 -44.82
C PRO A 1033 27.25 9.29 -44.15
N TRP A 1034 26.66 8.10 -44.20
CA TRP A 1034 27.26 6.82 -43.81
C TRP A 1034 26.64 5.70 -44.66
N PRO A 1035 27.22 4.48 -44.67
CA PRO A 1035 26.64 3.37 -45.40
C PRO A 1035 25.31 2.97 -44.75
N VAL A 1036 24.24 2.96 -45.55
CA VAL A 1036 22.88 2.57 -45.12
C VAL A 1036 22.51 1.30 -45.88
N SER A 1037 21.86 0.36 -45.19
CA SER A 1037 21.26 -0.82 -45.81
C SER A 1037 19.74 -0.71 -45.73
N ALA A 1038 19.03 -1.01 -46.81
CA ALA A 1038 17.57 -0.95 -46.87
C ALA A 1038 17.02 -1.97 -47.88
N ASP A 1039 15.89 -2.58 -47.54
CA ASP A 1039 15.18 -3.57 -48.36
C ASP A 1039 14.00 -2.96 -49.11
N THR A 1040 13.41 -1.90 -48.56
CA THR A 1040 12.32 -1.14 -49.18
C THR A 1040 12.61 0.37 -49.10
N VAL A 1041 12.24 1.09 -50.18
CA VAL A 1041 12.42 2.54 -50.30
C VAL A 1041 11.12 3.20 -50.79
N ALA A 1042 10.79 4.36 -50.22
CA ALA A 1042 9.69 5.20 -50.69
C ALA A 1042 10.13 6.66 -50.74
N LEU A 1043 9.85 7.34 -51.85
CA LEU A 1043 10.15 8.75 -52.05
C LEU A 1043 8.86 9.58 -51.96
N SER A 1044 8.92 10.69 -51.24
CA SER A 1044 7.79 11.62 -51.16
C SER A 1044 7.56 12.35 -52.49
N PRO A 1045 6.31 12.71 -52.84
CA PRO A 1045 6.00 13.40 -54.11
C PRO A 1045 6.77 14.71 -54.30
N ASN A 1046 7.08 15.41 -53.22
CA ASN A 1046 7.85 16.66 -53.26
C ASN A 1046 9.38 16.46 -53.37
N GLY A 1047 9.87 15.21 -53.36
CA GLY A 1047 11.29 14.85 -53.44
C GLY A 1047 12.12 15.25 -52.21
N ARG A 1048 11.51 15.68 -51.10
CA ARG A 1048 12.21 16.19 -49.90
C ARG A 1048 12.41 15.14 -48.83
N LEU A 1049 11.50 14.18 -48.71
CA LEU A 1049 11.53 13.08 -47.74
C LEU A 1049 11.73 11.73 -48.43
N LEU A 1050 12.51 10.86 -47.79
CA LEU A 1050 12.82 9.50 -48.21
C LEU A 1050 12.63 8.57 -47.01
N ALA A 1051 11.84 7.51 -47.16
CA ALA A 1051 11.64 6.49 -46.13
C ALA A 1051 12.38 5.21 -46.52
N LEU A 1052 13.09 4.61 -45.57
CA LEU A 1052 13.89 3.41 -45.74
C LEU A 1052 13.54 2.42 -44.64
N ALA A 1053 13.30 1.17 -45.01
CA ALA A 1053 13.09 0.10 -44.05
C ALA A 1053 14.04 -1.06 -44.35
N ARG A 1054 14.55 -1.67 -43.28
CA ARG A 1054 15.36 -2.89 -43.34
C ARG A 1054 14.54 -4.04 -42.78
N THR A 1055 14.65 -5.21 -43.40
CA THR A 1055 13.83 -6.37 -43.06
C THR A 1055 14.16 -6.88 -41.65
N ASP A 1056 15.39 -6.74 -41.15
CA ASP A 1056 15.84 -7.23 -39.84
C ASP A 1056 15.52 -6.31 -38.65
N ASP A 1057 15.38 -5.00 -38.87
CA ASP A 1057 15.31 -4.03 -37.75
C ASP A 1057 13.89 -3.69 -37.28
N HIS A 1058 12.84 -4.14 -37.97
CA HIS A 1058 11.43 -3.77 -37.70
C HIS A 1058 11.17 -2.24 -37.64
N GLU A 1059 12.15 -1.43 -38.02
CA GLU A 1059 12.16 0.02 -37.93
C GLU A 1059 12.10 0.64 -39.33
N THR A 1060 11.49 1.83 -39.42
CA THR A 1060 11.52 2.65 -40.64
C THR A 1060 12.27 3.94 -40.36
N HIS A 1061 13.36 4.19 -41.10
CA HIS A 1061 14.14 5.43 -40.97
C HIS A 1061 13.66 6.47 -41.99
N VAL A 1062 13.40 7.68 -41.51
CA VAL A 1062 13.02 8.82 -42.34
C VAL A 1062 14.23 9.72 -42.55
N TRP A 1063 14.51 10.00 -43.81
CA TRP A 1063 15.59 10.84 -44.28
C TRP A 1063 15.03 12.04 -45.02
N ALA A 1064 15.77 13.13 -44.97
CA ALA A 1064 15.46 14.34 -45.72
C ALA A 1064 16.60 14.80 -46.59
N ARG A 1065 16.21 15.34 -47.75
CA ARG A 1065 17.11 15.91 -48.72
C ARG A 1065 17.21 17.41 -48.51
N THR A 1066 18.43 17.87 -48.23
CA THR A 1066 18.75 19.29 -48.13
C THR A 1066 18.79 19.94 -49.53
N PRO A 1067 18.60 21.27 -49.64
CA PRO A 1067 18.76 22.00 -50.91
C PRO A 1067 20.15 21.82 -51.54
N ALA A 1068 21.18 21.55 -50.73
CA ALA A 1068 22.54 21.25 -51.18
C ALA A 1068 22.74 19.82 -51.71
N GLY A 1069 21.70 18.98 -51.70
CA GLY A 1069 21.74 17.60 -52.19
C GLY A 1069 22.25 16.55 -51.19
N ALA A 1070 22.57 16.94 -49.95
CA ALA A 1070 22.96 16.02 -48.88
C ALA A 1070 21.72 15.42 -48.17
N LEU A 1071 21.83 14.17 -47.73
CA LEU A 1071 20.81 13.47 -46.97
C LEU A 1071 21.06 13.58 -45.46
N VAL A 1072 20.00 13.88 -44.70
CA VAL A 1072 20.02 14.01 -43.23
C VAL A 1072 18.98 13.08 -42.64
N HIS A 1073 19.38 12.27 -41.66
CA HIS A 1073 18.46 11.41 -40.92
C HIS A 1073 17.57 12.29 -40.02
N LEU A 1074 16.25 12.15 -40.14
CA LEU A 1074 15.28 12.96 -39.40
C LEU A 1074 14.64 12.22 -38.24
N ASP A 1075 14.30 10.94 -38.41
CA ASP A 1075 13.62 10.16 -37.39
C ASP A 1075 13.71 8.65 -37.62
N THR A 1076 13.44 7.89 -36.56
CA THR A 1076 13.29 6.43 -36.60
C THR A 1076 11.90 6.07 -36.11
N LEU A 1077 11.08 5.49 -36.98
CA LEU A 1077 9.71 5.11 -36.70
C LEU A 1077 9.70 3.72 -36.08
N THR A 1078 9.57 3.69 -34.75
CA THR A 1078 9.47 2.46 -33.95
C THR A 1078 8.01 2.14 -33.72
N GLY A 1079 7.56 0.95 -34.09
CA GLY A 1079 6.18 0.52 -33.86
C GLY A 1079 5.85 -0.82 -34.48
N HIS A 1080 6.40 -1.15 -35.65
CA HIS A 1080 6.22 -2.49 -36.20
C HIS A 1080 6.94 -3.54 -35.35
N THR A 1081 6.31 -4.70 -35.15
CA THR A 1081 6.90 -5.86 -34.44
C THR A 1081 7.44 -6.92 -35.41
N GLY A 1082 7.40 -6.62 -36.71
CA GLY A 1082 7.83 -7.49 -37.79
C GLY A 1082 8.41 -6.67 -38.94
N PRO A 1083 9.11 -7.30 -39.89
CA PRO A 1083 9.73 -6.63 -41.03
C PRO A 1083 8.73 -5.78 -41.83
N VAL A 1084 9.09 -4.54 -42.17
CA VAL A 1084 8.29 -3.66 -43.03
C VAL A 1084 8.57 -3.99 -44.49
N GLN A 1085 7.57 -4.51 -45.21
CA GLN A 1085 7.69 -4.93 -46.62
C GLN A 1085 7.16 -3.86 -47.58
N GLY A 1086 6.05 -3.21 -47.22
CA GLY A 1086 5.40 -2.19 -48.05
C GLY A 1086 5.54 -0.78 -47.49
N MET A 1087 5.89 0.19 -48.32
CA MET A 1087 5.89 1.61 -47.95
C MET A 1087 5.41 2.50 -49.09
N ALA A 1088 4.59 3.50 -48.78
CA ALA A 1088 4.16 4.51 -49.76
C ALA A 1088 3.89 5.85 -49.09
N PHE A 1089 4.24 6.96 -49.76
CA PHE A 1089 3.78 8.29 -49.38
C PHE A 1089 2.42 8.60 -50.01
N SER A 1090 1.59 9.36 -49.31
CA SER A 1090 0.36 9.91 -49.91
C SER A 1090 0.71 10.88 -51.05
N PRO A 1091 -0.14 11.05 -52.08
CA PRO A 1091 0.10 12.01 -53.17
C PRO A 1091 0.20 13.46 -52.69
N ALA A 1092 -0.50 13.80 -51.59
CA ALA A 1092 -0.39 15.10 -50.94
C ALA A 1092 0.91 15.26 -50.14
N GLY A 1093 1.63 14.17 -49.87
CA GLY A 1093 2.89 14.15 -49.11
C GLY A 1093 2.73 14.38 -47.61
N ASP A 1094 1.51 14.32 -47.08
CA ASP A 1094 1.13 14.55 -45.68
C ASP A 1094 1.19 13.28 -44.81
N LEU A 1095 1.16 12.09 -45.44
CA LEU A 1095 1.18 10.80 -44.77
C LEU A 1095 2.22 9.85 -45.40
N LEU A 1096 2.80 9.00 -44.56
CA LEU A 1096 3.55 7.81 -44.93
C LEU A 1096 2.79 6.58 -44.41
N ALA A 1097 2.50 5.61 -45.27
CA ALA A 1097 2.00 4.31 -44.88
C ALA A 1097 3.13 3.28 -44.85
N THR A 1098 3.20 2.50 -43.78
CA THR A 1098 4.11 1.36 -43.65
C THR A 1098 3.29 0.10 -43.37
N ALA A 1099 3.58 -0.99 -44.09
CA ALA A 1099 2.90 -2.28 -43.97
C ALA A 1099 3.93 -3.36 -43.64
N GLY A 1100 3.67 -4.15 -42.60
CA GLY A 1100 4.63 -5.12 -42.07
C GLY A 1100 4.12 -6.56 -42.01
N LEU A 1101 5.06 -7.48 -41.84
CA LEU A 1101 4.78 -8.90 -41.54
C LEU A 1101 4.19 -9.09 -40.14
N ASP A 1102 4.12 -8.04 -39.32
CA ASP A 1102 3.35 -8.02 -38.07
C ASP A 1102 1.84 -7.90 -38.29
N GLU A 1103 1.39 -8.06 -39.53
CA GLU A 1103 0.00 -7.98 -39.94
C GLU A 1103 -0.60 -6.59 -39.68
N THR A 1104 0.20 -5.53 -39.61
CA THR A 1104 -0.30 -4.17 -39.40
C THR A 1104 0.10 -3.20 -40.51
N VAL A 1105 -0.79 -2.24 -40.78
CA VAL A 1105 -0.47 -1.01 -41.51
C VAL A 1105 -0.49 0.17 -40.55
N ARG A 1106 0.54 1.01 -40.61
CA ARG A 1106 0.68 2.19 -39.77
C ARG A 1106 0.76 3.44 -40.64
N LEU A 1107 0.03 4.48 -40.25
CA LEU A 1107 0.03 5.79 -40.91
C LEU A 1107 0.78 6.83 -40.07
N TRP A 1108 1.78 7.47 -40.65
CA TRP A 1108 2.65 8.44 -40.00
C TRP A 1108 2.44 9.82 -40.63
N ARG A 1109 2.31 10.86 -39.80
CA ARG A 1109 2.21 12.24 -40.30
C ARG A 1109 3.59 12.77 -40.66
N THR A 1110 3.72 13.38 -41.84
CA THR A 1110 5.01 13.92 -42.32
C THR A 1110 5.29 15.34 -41.83
N GLU A 1111 4.27 16.05 -41.35
CA GLU A 1111 4.36 17.43 -40.86
C GLU A 1111 5.50 17.67 -39.85
N PRO A 1112 5.71 16.82 -38.82
CA PRO A 1112 6.81 17.01 -37.88
C PRO A 1112 8.18 16.97 -38.56
N TRP A 1113 8.36 16.13 -39.58
CA TRP A 1113 9.61 15.99 -40.32
C TRP A 1113 9.85 17.18 -41.24
N LEU A 1114 8.79 17.66 -41.91
CA LEU A 1114 8.86 18.86 -42.75
C LEU A 1114 9.15 20.12 -41.94
N ARG A 1115 8.59 20.25 -40.73
CA ARG A 1115 8.89 21.36 -39.80
C ARG A 1115 10.35 21.35 -39.31
N ARG A 1116 11.01 20.19 -39.23
CA ARG A 1116 12.44 20.11 -38.89
C ARG A 1116 13.34 20.59 -40.04
N LEU A 1117 12.83 20.68 -41.27
CA LEU A 1117 13.56 21.12 -42.46
C LEU A 1117 13.36 22.59 -42.82
N SER A 1118 12.32 23.22 -42.30
CA SER A 1118 12.06 24.66 -42.41
C SER A 1118 12.80 25.43 -41.33
#